data_AF-A0A9D6YYW1-F1
#
_entry.id   AF-A0A9D6YYW1-F1
#
_cell.length_a   1.000
_cell.length_b   1.000
_cell.length_c   1.000
_cell.angle_alpha   90.00
_cell.angle_beta   90.00
_cell.angle_gamma   90.00
#
_symmetry.space_group_name_H-M   'P 1'
#
loop_
_entity.id
_entity.type
_entity.pdbx_description
1 polymer ?
#
loop_
_entity_poly.entity_id
_entity_poly.type
_entity_poly.pdbx_seq_one_letter_code
_entity_poly.pdbx_strand_id
1 'polypeptide(L)'
;MQTPRVGAIGSMIFQGTTRGRVTQLAAVVLTLGAAVARAQMSPGELAKAHADLDSPLKCASCHEFGTRNAQLKCLHCHEEIRLRLEAKRGYHAKVVRGAVAQASADCARCHAEHNGRKHQLVRWRTPKEPFDHAKDAGWLLEGKHARAKCEQCHAAKNISPEDRAVLKRTDLSKTYMGLNQKCGSCHRDEHHGDLGVDCTKCHTLEAWKPAAAFSHDRSEFQLTGGHQKVPCEKCHQRPAFAGAYVKYKNFGFFETCKACHKDPHGGSFAADCEKCHTTEGWKHVRQAGGFDHAKTKYPLVGRHAQVQCRKCHKSENFRTVVAHERCLDCHQDKHKGQFAARDGGECGACHTETGFKPARFAVKEHAATRYPLAGLHMKVECGKCHPGKAETVNYHPGFGSCRECHKDRHSGQFAALPYEDRCERCHVETGWKSARFALADHRRGKFALGGAHAAIPCSDCHRNTPAVEARRFRFASTGCVDCHEDPHRPANGMVQVAAVKQSCESCHTVRSWKETGSFDHSSTRFPLLGRHRSAACTGCHKPAVLGSRTLVSFRGTTDQCGACHADVHDGQFQGMTGNQPDCVRCHTVTNWRPTEFDHKKHSTFSLAGAHERVPCRMCHARRSVAGGRTVIVYKGTPRQCQECHR
;
A
#
# COMPACT_ATOMS: atom_id res chain seq x y z
N MET A 1 -69.68 84.36 -20.84
CA MET A 1 -68.53 84.91 -20.08
C MET A 1 -67.46 85.23 -21.13
N GLN A 2 -67.51 86.39 -21.78
CA GLN A 2 -66.86 87.65 -21.37
C GLN A 2 -65.32 87.49 -21.25
N THR A 3 -64.45 87.89 -22.20
CA THR A 3 -64.18 89.18 -22.92
C THR A 3 -63.47 90.25 -22.05
N PRO A 4 -62.64 91.19 -22.59
CA PRO A 4 -62.08 91.39 -23.96
C PRO A 4 -60.51 91.40 -23.93
N ARG A 5 -59.63 91.94 -24.80
CA ARG A 5 -59.51 92.44 -26.22
C ARG A 5 -57.98 92.35 -26.58
N VAL A 6 -57.52 92.11 -27.82
CA VAL A 6 -57.09 93.07 -28.90
C VAL A 6 -56.01 94.10 -28.46
N GLY A 7 -54.97 94.44 -29.24
CA GLY A 7 -54.70 94.19 -30.68
C GLY A 7 -53.23 94.43 -31.12
N ALA A 8 -53.01 94.82 -32.39
CA ALA A 8 -51.72 94.70 -33.10
C ALA A 8 -51.35 95.92 -33.98
N ILE A 9 -50.33 95.74 -34.85
CA ILE A 9 -49.86 96.60 -35.98
C ILE A 9 -48.94 97.78 -35.60
N GLY A 10 -47.87 98.00 -36.40
CA GLY A 10 -47.13 99.28 -36.44
C GLY A 10 -45.67 99.16 -36.91
N SER A 11 -45.30 99.79 -38.02
CA SER A 11 -43.93 99.82 -38.57
C SER A 11 -43.39 101.25 -38.72
N MET A 12 -42.09 101.41 -38.45
CA MET A 12 -41.12 102.26 -39.18
C MET A 12 -41.35 103.78 -39.45
N ILE A 13 -40.25 104.51 -39.20
CA ILE A 13 -39.64 105.56 -40.07
C ILE A 13 -40.08 107.05 -39.96
N PHE A 14 -39.06 107.89 -39.73
CA PHE A 14 -38.81 109.30 -40.09
C PHE A 14 -39.97 110.32 -40.21
N GLN A 15 -39.81 111.45 -39.51
CA GLN A 15 -39.32 112.75 -40.04
C GLN A 15 -39.02 113.69 -38.85
N GLY A 16 -38.12 114.69 -38.90
CA GLY A 16 -37.10 115.03 -39.90
C GLY A 16 -36.60 116.48 -39.74
N THR A 17 -35.43 116.81 -40.30
CA THR A 17 -34.98 118.18 -40.70
C THR A 17 -34.80 119.27 -39.60
N THR A 18 -33.96 120.32 -39.73
CA THR A 18 -33.07 120.82 -40.81
C THR A 18 -31.92 121.67 -40.24
N ARG A 19 -30.90 122.01 -41.07
CA ARG A 19 -30.08 123.26 -41.12
C ARG A 19 -29.70 123.96 -39.79
N GLY A 20 -28.44 124.21 -39.41
CA GLY A 20 -27.16 124.18 -40.14
C GLY A 20 -26.67 125.59 -40.55
N ARG A 21 -25.34 125.74 -40.77
CA ARG A 21 -24.61 127.00 -41.15
C ARG A 21 -24.52 128.08 -40.05
N VAL A 22 -23.51 128.99 -40.03
CA VAL A 22 -22.09 128.92 -40.45
C VAL A 22 -21.30 130.10 -39.84
N THR A 23 -20.06 129.89 -39.36
CA THR A 23 -19.05 130.94 -39.02
C THR A 23 -19.49 132.01 -37.96
N GLN A 24 -18.69 132.99 -37.47
CA GLN A 24 -17.24 133.32 -37.52
C GLN A 24 -16.88 134.21 -36.31
N LEU A 25 -15.60 134.33 -35.96
CA LEU A 25 -14.97 135.39 -35.12
C LEU A 25 -15.46 135.44 -33.63
N ALA A 26 -14.64 135.56 -32.59
CA ALA A 26 -13.52 136.48 -32.29
C ALA A 26 -13.99 137.95 -32.11
N ALA A 27 -13.74 138.65 -30.99
CA ALA A 27 -13.10 138.29 -29.71
C ALA A 27 -13.43 139.36 -28.63
N VAL A 28 -12.80 139.30 -27.43
CA VAL A 28 -12.60 140.43 -26.47
C VAL A 28 -13.88 140.90 -25.70
N VAL A 29 -13.91 141.14 -24.36
CA VAL A 29 -12.93 141.01 -23.25
C VAL A 29 -13.62 140.81 -21.86
N LEU A 30 -12.82 140.50 -20.84
CA LEU A 30 -13.09 140.19 -19.42
C LEU A 30 -14.27 140.89 -18.69
N THR A 31 -14.95 140.12 -17.82
CA THR A 31 -15.17 140.27 -16.34
C THR A 31 -16.52 139.65 -15.93
N LEU A 32 -16.75 139.03 -14.77
CA LEU A 32 -15.87 138.56 -13.66
C LEU A 32 -15.95 137.02 -13.57
N GLY A 33 -15.12 136.37 -12.75
CA GLY A 33 -15.12 134.90 -12.60
C GLY A 33 -15.29 134.38 -11.17
N ALA A 34 -16.03 133.27 -11.01
CA ALA A 34 -16.02 132.42 -9.81
C ALA A 34 -16.53 131.00 -10.13
N ALA A 35 -15.67 129.98 -9.92
CA ALA A 35 -15.95 128.53 -10.00
C ALA A 35 -16.46 127.99 -11.38
N VAL A 36 -16.27 126.72 -11.75
CA VAL A 36 -15.72 125.57 -11.00
C VAL A 36 -14.51 124.98 -11.75
N ALA A 37 -13.32 125.10 -11.17
CA ALA A 37 -12.20 124.25 -11.57
C ALA A 37 -12.42 122.84 -11.00
N ARG A 38 -12.84 121.88 -11.82
CA ARG A 38 -12.90 120.46 -11.42
C ARG A 38 -11.49 119.89 -11.31
N ALA A 39 -10.93 119.93 -10.10
CA ALA A 39 -9.69 119.23 -9.76
C ALA A 39 -9.92 117.71 -9.93
N GLN A 40 -9.40 117.14 -11.02
CA GLN A 40 -9.62 115.75 -11.43
C GLN A 40 -8.75 114.79 -10.62
N MET A 41 -9.09 114.61 -9.33
CA MET A 41 -8.30 113.85 -8.35
C MET A 41 -8.86 112.45 -8.03
N SER A 42 -9.41 111.77 -9.04
CA SER A 42 -9.58 110.30 -9.04
C SER A 42 -9.67 109.78 -10.49
N PRO A 43 -9.03 108.66 -10.84
CA PRO A 43 -9.19 108.02 -12.15
C PRO A 43 -10.59 107.41 -12.40
N GLY A 44 -11.37 107.15 -11.34
CA GLY A 44 -12.69 106.51 -11.38
C GLY A 44 -13.14 106.00 -10.01
N GLU A 45 -14.39 105.55 -9.88
CA GLU A 45 -14.89 105.00 -8.60
C GLU A 45 -14.13 103.73 -8.20
N LEU A 46 -13.95 103.54 -6.90
CA LEU A 46 -13.46 102.27 -6.35
C LEU A 46 -14.50 101.14 -6.50
N ALA A 47 -14.02 99.92 -6.69
CA ALA A 47 -14.83 98.70 -6.69
C ALA A 47 -15.56 98.52 -5.34
N LYS A 48 -16.70 97.81 -5.34
CA LYS A 48 -17.56 97.63 -4.16
C LYS A 48 -16.83 97.15 -2.89
N ALA A 49 -15.71 96.43 -3.00
CA ALA A 49 -14.91 95.96 -1.88
C ALA A 49 -14.18 97.07 -1.10
N HIS A 50 -13.95 98.23 -1.72
CA HIS A 50 -13.27 99.38 -1.14
C HIS A 50 -14.14 100.65 -1.16
N ALA A 51 -15.46 100.51 -1.32
CA ALA A 51 -16.38 101.65 -1.49
C ALA A 51 -16.29 102.68 -0.34
N ASP A 52 -16.03 102.22 0.89
CA ASP A 52 -15.90 103.07 2.08
C ASP A 52 -14.61 103.91 2.10
N LEU A 53 -13.64 103.59 1.22
CA LEU A 53 -12.41 104.35 0.99
C LEU A 53 -12.54 105.37 -0.15
N ASP A 54 -13.66 105.37 -0.89
CA ASP A 54 -13.83 106.19 -2.10
C ASP A 54 -14.22 107.63 -1.72
N SER A 55 -13.20 108.44 -1.48
CA SER A 55 -13.34 109.84 -1.06
C SER A 55 -12.13 110.64 -1.52
N PRO A 56 -12.28 111.88 -2.01
CA PRO A 56 -11.17 112.74 -2.43
C PRO A 56 -10.09 112.98 -1.36
N LEU A 57 -10.42 112.77 -0.08
CA LEU A 57 -9.49 112.95 1.05
C LEU A 57 -8.77 111.64 1.45
N LYS A 58 -9.17 110.48 0.92
CA LYS A 58 -8.69 109.16 1.36
C LYS A 58 -7.60 108.55 0.48
N CYS A 59 -7.18 109.18 -0.61
CA CYS A 59 -6.21 108.64 -1.58
C CYS A 59 -4.89 108.12 -0.94
N ALA A 60 -4.40 108.80 0.11
CA ALA A 60 -3.18 108.43 0.86
C ALA A 60 -3.31 107.13 1.69
N SER A 61 -4.52 106.58 1.83
CA SER A 61 -4.76 105.27 2.47
C SER A 61 -4.22 104.12 1.63
N CYS A 62 -4.32 104.25 0.30
CA CYS A 62 -3.87 103.24 -0.67
C CYS A 62 -2.52 103.60 -1.28
N HIS A 63 -2.28 104.89 -1.54
CA HIS A 63 -1.08 105.40 -2.21
C HIS A 63 -0.05 105.98 -1.25
N GLU A 64 1.21 105.95 -1.69
CA GLU A 64 2.30 106.77 -1.15
C GLU A 64 2.68 107.85 -2.17
N PHE A 65 2.96 109.06 -1.70
CA PHE A 65 3.25 110.24 -2.52
C PHE A 65 4.70 110.70 -2.29
N GLY A 66 5.37 111.14 -3.37
CA GLY A 66 6.77 111.61 -3.33
C GLY A 66 7.81 110.60 -3.82
N THR A 67 7.43 109.35 -4.07
CA THR A 67 8.33 108.30 -4.59
C THR A 67 8.34 108.27 -6.13
N ARG A 68 9.50 108.00 -6.74
CA ARG A 68 9.64 107.94 -8.23
C ARG A 68 8.80 106.84 -8.90
N ASN A 69 8.39 105.82 -8.14
CA ASN A 69 7.47 104.77 -8.57
C ASN A 69 6.22 104.83 -7.67
N ALA A 70 5.06 104.43 -8.21
CA ALA A 70 3.82 104.33 -7.44
C ALA A 70 3.91 103.16 -6.42
N GLN A 71 4.12 103.49 -5.15
CA GLN A 71 4.03 102.51 -4.06
C GLN A 71 2.60 102.45 -3.52
N LEU A 72 2.17 101.23 -3.17
CA LEU A 72 0.83 100.92 -2.70
C LEU A 72 0.89 100.24 -1.33
N LYS A 73 -0.10 100.51 -0.48
CA LYS A 73 -0.15 100.08 0.94
C LYS A 73 -1.02 98.84 1.19
N CYS A 74 -1.34 98.06 0.16
CA CYS A 74 -2.31 96.96 0.21
C CYS A 74 -2.12 95.98 1.38
N LEU A 75 -0.87 95.60 1.66
CA LEU A 75 -0.52 94.62 2.72
C LEU A 75 -0.66 95.15 4.16
N HIS A 76 -0.85 96.46 4.35
CA HIS A 76 -1.16 97.06 5.65
C HIS A 76 -2.58 96.74 6.12
N CYS A 77 -3.53 96.64 5.17
CA CYS A 77 -4.91 96.23 5.46
C CYS A 77 -5.11 94.71 5.26
N HIS A 78 -4.45 94.13 4.25
CA HIS A 78 -4.52 92.69 3.92
C HIS A 78 -3.42 91.86 4.59
N GLU A 79 -3.41 91.90 5.92
CA GLU A 79 -2.50 91.11 6.75
C GLU A 79 -2.60 89.60 6.50
N GLU A 80 -3.80 89.10 6.18
CA GLU A 80 -4.06 87.71 5.82
C GLU A 80 -3.40 87.26 4.50
N ILE A 81 -2.99 88.23 3.67
CA ILE A 81 -2.17 88.00 2.48
C ILE A 81 -0.69 88.20 2.84
N ARG A 82 -0.34 89.26 3.59
CA ARG A 82 1.01 89.56 4.08
C ARG A 82 1.67 88.35 4.74
N LEU A 83 1.02 87.77 5.74
CA LEU A 83 1.49 86.60 6.49
C LEU A 83 1.73 85.37 5.60
N ARG A 84 1.01 85.24 4.49
CA ARG A 84 1.18 84.12 3.54
C ARG A 84 2.27 84.36 2.51
N LEU A 85 2.58 85.61 2.18
CA LEU A 85 3.76 85.98 1.39
C LEU A 85 5.03 85.76 2.21
N GLU A 86 5.04 86.20 3.47
CA GLU A 86 6.12 85.98 4.43
C GLU A 86 6.38 84.48 4.68
N ALA A 87 5.32 83.70 4.94
CA ALA A 87 5.39 82.24 5.06
C ALA A 87 5.55 81.50 3.71
N LYS A 88 5.68 82.22 2.58
CA LYS A 88 5.85 81.70 1.21
C LYS A 88 4.83 80.61 0.79
N ARG A 89 3.57 80.70 1.27
CA ARG A 89 2.60 79.58 1.26
C ARG A 89 1.29 79.88 0.51
N GLY A 90 1.10 79.23 -0.63
CA GLY A 90 -0.11 79.26 -1.44
C GLY A 90 -0.04 80.22 -2.64
N TYR A 91 -1.15 80.33 -3.38
CA TYR A 91 -1.22 81.00 -4.69
C TYR A 91 -0.53 82.38 -4.75
N HIS A 92 -0.84 83.29 -3.82
CA HIS A 92 -0.25 84.63 -3.80
C HIS A 92 1.28 84.61 -3.74
N ALA A 93 1.87 83.72 -2.92
CA ALA A 93 3.33 83.58 -2.81
C ALA A 93 3.98 82.91 -4.04
N LYS A 94 3.19 82.31 -4.94
CA LYS A 94 3.65 81.69 -6.18
C LYS A 94 3.54 82.62 -7.39
N VAL A 95 2.57 83.55 -7.39
CA VAL A 95 2.29 84.43 -8.56
C VAL A 95 2.79 85.87 -8.41
N VAL A 96 2.98 86.37 -7.19
CA VAL A 96 3.64 87.66 -6.90
C VAL A 96 5.15 87.51 -7.09
N ARG A 97 5.80 88.51 -7.70
CA ARG A 97 7.21 88.42 -8.12
C ARG A 97 8.14 89.35 -7.32
N GLY A 98 9.36 88.88 -7.03
CA GLY A 98 10.45 89.68 -6.46
C GLY A 98 10.30 89.98 -4.96
N ALA A 99 11.07 90.95 -4.46
CA ALA A 99 11.06 91.40 -3.05
C ALA A 99 9.81 92.23 -2.66
N VAL A 100 8.67 91.94 -3.28
CA VAL A 100 7.43 92.73 -3.25
C VAL A 100 6.64 92.58 -1.93
N ALA A 101 7.12 91.78 -0.98
CA ALA A 101 6.61 91.77 0.39
C ALA A 101 6.63 93.16 1.07
N GLN A 102 7.44 94.09 0.55
CA GLN A 102 7.62 95.45 1.09
C GLN A 102 7.14 96.58 0.16
N ALA A 103 6.68 96.28 -1.06
CA ALA A 103 6.28 97.29 -2.05
C ALA A 103 5.11 96.79 -2.93
N SER A 104 3.87 97.05 -2.54
CA SER A 104 2.66 96.37 -3.06
C SER A 104 2.24 96.66 -4.51
N ALA A 105 3.15 97.14 -5.37
CA ALA A 105 2.86 97.53 -6.75
C ALA A 105 2.45 96.33 -7.65
N ASP A 106 3.02 95.14 -7.44
CA ASP A 106 2.72 93.94 -8.25
C ASP A 106 1.25 93.49 -8.08
N CYS A 107 0.63 93.80 -6.95
CA CYS A 107 -0.76 93.46 -6.64
C CYS A 107 -1.74 94.05 -7.68
N ALA A 108 -1.51 95.29 -8.13
CA ALA A 108 -2.38 95.99 -9.06
C ALA A 108 -2.53 95.30 -10.44
N ARG A 109 -1.57 94.44 -10.82
CA ARG A 109 -1.63 93.62 -12.06
C ARG A 109 -2.79 92.62 -12.06
N CYS A 110 -3.24 92.20 -10.88
CA CYS A 110 -4.37 91.27 -10.68
C CYS A 110 -5.52 91.89 -9.88
N HIS A 111 -5.27 92.98 -9.14
CA HIS A 111 -6.25 93.70 -8.32
C HIS A 111 -6.43 95.12 -8.86
N ALA A 112 -7.12 95.24 -9.99
CA ALA A 112 -7.20 96.46 -10.78
C ALA A 112 -8.32 97.40 -10.28
N GLU A 113 -7.93 98.48 -9.61
CA GLU A 113 -8.84 99.40 -8.92
C GLU A 113 -9.16 100.66 -9.76
N HIS A 114 -10.13 101.48 -9.33
CA HIS A 114 -10.70 102.66 -10.02
C HIS A 114 -11.55 102.36 -11.27
N ASN A 115 -11.90 101.10 -11.51
CA ASN A 115 -12.65 100.67 -12.70
C ASN A 115 -14.18 100.69 -12.52
N GLY A 116 -14.70 101.41 -11.51
CA GLY A 116 -16.13 101.56 -11.23
C GLY A 116 -16.66 100.59 -10.17
N ARG A 117 -17.72 100.99 -9.44
CA ARG A 117 -18.33 100.22 -8.33
C ARG A 117 -18.64 98.76 -8.63
N LYS A 118 -18.98 98.43 -9.89
CA LYS A 118 -19.38 97.09 -10.35
C LYS A 118 -18.20 96.24 -10.86
N HIS A 119 -16.98 96.75 -10.90
CA HIS A 119 -15.84 96.02 -11.47
C HIS A 119 -15.46 94.77 -10.66
N GLN A 120 -15.08 93.70 -11.37
CA GLN A 120 -14.49 92.51 -10.73
C GLN A 120 -13.01 92.78 -10.44
N LEU A 121 -12.73 93.37 -9.27
CA LEU A 121 -11.39 93.74 -8.82
C LEU A 121 -10.31 92.67 -9.08
N VAL A 122 -10.64 91.38 -8.88
CA VAL A 122 -9.69 90.26 -9.02
C VAL A 122 -9.71 89.65 -10.44
N ARG A 123 -8.68 89.95 -11.23
CA ARG A 123 -8.37 89.28 -12.49
C ARG A 123 -7.50 88.04 -12.24
N TRP A 124 -8.12 86.87 -12.24
CA TRP A 124 -7.42 85.59 -12.15
C TRP A 124 -6.50 85.36 -13.36
N ARG A 125 -5.27 84.91 -13.09
CA ARG A 125 -4.27 84.60 -14.14
C ARG A 125 -4.31 83.13 -14.56
N THR A 126 -4.60 82.24 -13.62
CA THR A 126 -4.89 80.83 -13.87
C THR A 126 -6.42 80.68 -13.79
N PRO A 127 -7.12 80.19 -14.83
CA PRO A 127 -8.53 79.82 -14.72
C PRO A 127 -8.74 78.72 -13.68
N LYS A 128 -9.94 78.61 -13.10
CA LYS A 128 -10.28 77.60 -12.08
C LYS A 128 -10.02 76.17 -12.59
N GLU A 129 -10.37 75.91 -13.84
CA GLU A 129 -9.97 74.73 -14.59
C GLU A 129 -9.08 75.19 -15.76
N PRO A 130 -7.78 74.82 -15.86
CA PRO A 130 -7.07 73.78 -15.10
C PRO A 130 -6.11 74.36 -14.02
N PHE A 131 -6.61 74.67 -12.83
CA PHE A 131 -5.77 75.05 -11.69
C PHE A 131 -5.06 73.83 -11.08
N ASP A 132 -3.73 73.88 -10.95
CA ASP A 132 -2.91 72.78 -10.41
C ASP A 132 -2.37 73.16 -9.03
N HIS A 133 -2.71 72.40 -7.99
CA HIS A 133 -2.30 72.71 -6.62
C HIS A 133 -0.78 72.62 -6.39
N ALA A 134 -0.08 71.70 -7.06
CA ALA A 134 1.37 71.59 -6.92
C ALA A 134 2.07 72.75 -7.64
N LYS A 135 1.60 73.10 -8.84
CA LYS A 135 2.19 74.14 -9.70
C LYS A 135 1.82 75.56 -9.28
N ASP A 136 0.53 75.84 -9.06
CA ASP A 136 -0.01 77.17 -8.79
C ASP A 136 -0.09 77.48 -7.28
N ALA A 137 -0.34 76.49 -6.41
CA ALA A 137 -0.41 76.70 -4.95
C ALA A 137 0.81 76.19 -4.16
N GLY A 138 1.69 75.38 -4.77
CA GLY A 138 2.93 74.91 -4.16
C GLY A 138 2.81 73.67 -3.27
N TRP A 139 1.75 72.87 -3.38
CA TRP A 139 1.58 71.64 -2.60
C TRP A 139 0.73 70.59 -3.34
N LEU A 140 1.08 69.31 -3.21
CA LEU A 140 0.44 68.22 -3.95
C LEU A 140 -0.89 67.79 -3.30
N LEU A 141 -1.87 67.45 -4.14
CA LEU A 141 -3.05 66.67 -3.76
C LEU A 141 -2.83 65.23 -4.19
N GLU A 142 -3.02 64.26 -3.29
CA GLU A 142 -2.71 62.86 -3.52
C GLU A 142 -3.91 61.93 -3.31
N GLY A 143 -3.88 60.79 -4.00
CA GLY A 143 -4.93 59.77 -3.97
C GLY A 143 -6.30 60.31 -4.42
N LYS A 144 -7.34 60.11 -3.60
CA LYS A 144 -8.69 60.62 -3.89
C LYS A 144 -8.80 62.14 -3.80
N HIS A 145 -7.93 62.81 -3.05
CA HIS A 145 -7.93 64.27 -2.95
C HIS A 145 -7.55 64.95 -4.27
N ALA A 146 -6.71 64.30 -5.09
CA ALA A 146 -6.36 64.76 -6.44
C ALA A 146 -7.56 64.79 -7.42
N ARG A 147 -8.66 64.09 -7.07
CA ARG A 147 -9.86 63.92 -7.90
C ARG A 147 -11.09 64.59 -7.29
N ALA A 148 -10.92 65.33 -6.18
CA ALA A 148 -11.98 66.06 -5.50
C ALA A 148 -12.36 67.34 -6.27
N LYS A 149 -13.64 67.71 -6.25
CA LYS A 149 -14.11 68.99 -6.76
C LYS A 149 -13.73 70.12 -5.80
N CYS A 150 -13.41 71.31 -6.33
CA CYS A 150 -12.96 72.45 -5.54
C CYS A 150 -13.86 72.75 -4.33
N GLU A 151 -15.17 72.63 -4.50
CA GLU A 151 -16.21 72.95 -3.51
C GLU A 151 -16.28 71.91 -2.37
N GLN A 152 -15.71 70.72 -2.54
CA GLN A 152 -15.61 69.70 -1.49
C GLN A 152 -14.52 70.05 -0.46
N CYS A 153 -13.45 70.71 -0.92
CA CYS A 153 -12.36 71.20 -0.08
C CYS A 153 -12.60 72.64 0.40
N HIS A 154 -12.89 73.56 -0.52
CA HIS A 154 -13.12 74.99 -0.24
C HIS A 154 -14.57 75.25 0.18
N ALA A 155 -14.92 74.77 1.37
CA ALA A 155 -16.19 75.02 2.03
C ALA A 155 -15.95 75.61 3.43
N ALA A 156 -16.79 76.56 3.86
CA ALA A 156 -16.65 77.25 5.16
C ALA A 156 -16.55 76.30 6.37
N LYS A 157 -17.18 75.11 6.29
CA LYS A 157 -17.12 74.05 7.31
C LYS A 157 -15.73 73.41 7.50
N ASN A 158 -14.85 73.50 6.50
CA ASN A 158 -13.49 72.94 6.53
C ASN A 158 -12.43 74.00 6.94
N ILE A 159 -12.84 75.27 7.08
CA ILE A 159 -12.02 76.37 7.60
C ILE A 159 -12.10 76.32 9.13
N SER A 160 -10.97 76.04 9.77
CA SER A 160 -10.85 75.94 11.23
C SER A 160 -11.21 77.27 11.93
N PRO A 161 -11.60 77.28 13.21
CA PRO A 161 -11.82 78.51 13.96
C PRO A 161 -10.60 79.45 13.92
N GLU A 162 -9.40 78.88 13.98
CA GLU A 162 -8.12 79.59 14.00
C GLU A 162 -7.79 80.18 12.60
N ASP A 163 -7.92 79.37 11.54
CA ASP A 163 -7.77 79.84 10.16
C ASP A 163 -8.85 80.85 9.77
N ARG A 164 -10.02 80.85 10.43
CA ARG A 164 -11.12 81.79 10.21
C ARG A 164 -10.88 83.14 10.89
N ALA A 165 -10.36 83.15 12.12
CA ALA A 165 -10.13 84.36 12.90
C ALA A 165 -9.21 85.37 12.18
N VAL A 166 -8.32 84.90 11.31
CA VAL A 166 -7.40 85.75 10.53
C VAL A 166 -7.95 86.22 9.18
N LEU A 167 -9.13 85.77 8.73
CA LEU A 167 -9.68 86.16 7.42
C LEU A 167 -10.51 87.44 7.49
N LYS A 168 -10.04 88.52 6.82
CA LYS A 168 -10.83 89.76 6.62
C LYS A 168 -12.09 89.54 5.77
N ARG A 169 -12.17 88.45 4.99
CA ARG A 169 -13.27 88.16 4.06
C ARG A 169 -14.42 87.45 4.77
N THR A 170 -15.48 88.19 5.07
CA THR A 170 -16.71 87.70 5.73
C THR A 170 -17.45 86.61 4.94
N ASP A 171 -17.50 86.73 3.61
CA ASP A 171 -18.13 85.72 2.74
C ASP A 171 -17.18 84.55 2.45
N LEU A 172 -17.23 83.56 3.36
CA LEU A 172 -16.48 82.31 3.27
C LEU A 172 -16.97 81.36 2.14
N SER A 173 -18.09 81.64 1.46
CA SER A 173 -18.50 80.88 0.26
C SER A 173 -17.69 81.26 -0.98
N LYS A 174 -17.01 82.42 -0.93
CA LYS A 174 -16.24 82.98 -2.06
C LYS A 174 -14.75 83.13 -1.74
N THR A 175 -14.23 82.33 -0.79
CA THR A 175 -12.80 82.29 -0.45
C THR A 175 -12.19 80.93 -0.77
N TYR A 176 -10.97 80.95 -1.32
CA TYR A 176 -10.12 79.77 -1.48
C TYR A 176 -9.02 79.69 -0.39
N MET A 177 -9.08 80.57 0.60
CA MET A 177 -8.13 80.66 1.73
C MET A 177 -8.75 80.10 3.02
N GLY A 178 -7.93 79.83 4.04
CA GLY A 178 -8.36 79.32 5.34
C GLY A 178 -8.36 77.79 5.50
N LEU A 179 -7.84 77.04 4.52
CA LEU A 179 -7.61 75.60 4.67
C LEU A 179 -6.17 75.30 5.14
N ASN A 180 -6.06 74.27 5.97
CA ASN A 180 -4.80 73.64 6.33
C ASN A 180 -4.78 72.15 5.91
N GLN A 181 -3.64 71.48 6.08
CA GLN A 181 -3.38 70.13 5.55
C GLN A 181 -3.51 69.02 6.63
N LYS A 182 -3.95 69.35 7.85
CA LYS A 182 -4.14 68.35 8.91
C LYS A 182 -5.39 67.53 8.58
N CYS A 183 -5.30 66.20 8.59
CA CYS A 183 -6.46 65.32 8.34
C CYS A 183 -7.68 65.71 9.20
N GLY A 184 -7.45 66.05 10.48
CA GLY A 184 -8.47 66.47 11.44
C GLY A 184 -9.23 67.77 11.13
N SER A 185 -8.83 68.59 10.16
CA SER A 185 -9.63 69.77 9.76
C SER A 185 -10.81 69.43 8.84
N CYS A 186 -10.79 68.23 8.24
CA CYS A 186 -11.78 67.75 7.27
C CYS A 186 -12.38 66.38 7.64
N HIS A 187 -11.62 65.54 8.36
CA HIS A 187 -12.02 64.21 8.80
C HIS A 187 -12.18 64.17 10.32
N ARG A 188 -13.26 63.55 10.81
CA ARG A 188 -13.41 63.23 12.23
C ARG A 188 -12.52 62.05 12.59
N ASP A 189 -11.87 62.10 13.75
CA ASP A 189 -11.24 60.92 14.34
C ASP A 189 -12.28 60.08 15.10
N GLU A 190 -12.61 58.91 14.55
CA GLU A 190 -13.51 57.93 15.17
C GLU A 190 -12.82 57.11 16.29
N HIS A 191 -11.52 57.31 16.51
CA HIS A 191 -10.75 56.66 17.59
C HIS A 191 -10.63 57.54 18.84
N HIS A 192 -11.24 58.73 18.87
CA HIS A 192 -11.27 59.64 20.03
C HIS A 192 -9.87 59.99 20.60
N GLY A 193 -8.83 59.97 19.77
CA GLY A 193 -7.44 60.23 20.16
C GLY A 193 -6.62 59.00 20.57
N ASP A 194 -7.21 57.81 20.75
CA ASP A 194 -6.50 56.59 21.22
C ASP A 194 -5.25 56.28 20.39
N LEU A 195 -5.33 56.49 19.06
CA LEU A 195 -4.25 56.19 18.11
C LEU A 195 -3.34 57.38 17.78
N GLY A 196 -3.66 58.58 18.28
CA GLY A 196 -2.95 59.83 17.96
C GLY A 196 -3.32 60.44 16.61
N VAL A 197 -2.74 61.62 16.31
CA VAL A 197 -3.16 62.48 15.18
C VAL A 197 -2.58 62.09 13.81
N ASP A 198 -1.69 61.10 13.75
CA ASP A 198 -1.07 60.64 12.50
C ASP A 198 -1.89 59.51 11.88
N CYS A 199 -2.94 59.90 11.16
CA CYS A 199 -3.84 58.98 10.46
C CYS A 199 -3.11 58.11 9.41
N THR A 200 -1.95 58.55 8.88
CA THR A 200 -1.27 57.89 7.77
C THR A 200 -0.58 56.58 8.16
N LYS A 201 -0.37 56.35 9.46
CA LYS A 201 0.09 55.06 10.01
C LYS A 201 -0.92 53.91 9.79
N CYS A 202 -2.19 54.23 9.52
CA CYS A 202 -3.28 53.26 9.40
C CYS A 202 -4.09 53.42 8.10
N HIS A 203 -4.44 54.65 7.74
CA HIS A 203 -5.30 54.98 6.59
C HIS A 203 -4.47 55.51 5.42
N THR A 204 -4.89 55.26 4.18
CA THR A 204 -4.21 55.76 2.98
C THR A 204 -4.98 56.89 2.30
N LEU A 205 -4.29 57.70 1.50
CA LEU A 205 -4.91 58.79 0.73
C LEU A 205 -5.82 58.28 -0.41
N GLU A 206 -5.79 56.98 -0.71
CA GLU A 206 -6.73 56.30 -1.61
C GLU A 206 -7.91 55.64 -0.86
N ALA A 207 -7.75 55.18 0.39
CA ALA A 207 -8.83 54.55 1.14
C ALA A 207 -8.71 54.69 2.67
N TRP A 208 -9.81 55.13 3.30
CA TRP A 208 -9.94 55.18 4.76
C TRP A 208 -10.30 53.82 5.37
N LYS A 209 -10.98 52.95 4.62
CA LYS A 209 -11.32 51.58 5.03
C LYS A 209 -11.06 50.61 3.86
N PRO A 210 -10.43 49.44 4.08
CA PRO A 210 -9.76 49.03 5.32
C PRO A 210 -8.56 49.92 5.67
N ALA A 211 -8.09 49.85 6.92
CA ALA A 211 -6.89 50.55 7.39
C ALA A 211 -5.61 49.83 6.90
N ALA A 212 -5.36 49.89 5.60
CA ALA A 212 -4.38 49.03 4.91
C ALA A 212 -2.90 49.26 5.30
N ALA A 213 -2.57 50.35 6.02
CA ALA A 213 -1.21 50.59 6.53
C ALA A 213 -0.98 50.03 7.96
N PHE A 214 -2.05 49.60 8.64
CA PHE A 214 -1.97 49.00 9.97
C PHE A 214 -1.62 47.50 9.91
N SER A 215 -0.82 47.03 10.87
CA SER A 215 -0.51 45.60 11.05
C SER A 215 -0.20 45.34 12.53
N HIS A 216 -0.64 44.18 13.03
CA HIS A 216 -0.38 43.71 14.39
C HIS A 216 1.03 43.13 14.59
N ASP A 217 1.79 42.88 13.52
CA ASP A 217 3.16 42.32 13.61
C ASP A 217 4.11 43.29 14.33
N ARG A 218 3.77 44.59 14.30
CA ARG A 218 4.45 45.69 15.00
C ARG A 218 3.85 46.00 16.39
N SER A 219 3.01 45.13 16.93
CA SER A 219 2.39 45.28 18.26
C SER A 219 2.83 44.16 19.20
N GLU A 220 2.73 44.41 20.52
CA GLU A 220 3.12 43.46 21.57
C GLU A 220 2.33 42.13 21.50
N PHE A 221 1.11 42.16 20.95
CA PHE A 221 0.28 40.99 20.71
C PHE A 221 0.19 40.67 19.22
N GLN A 222 1.21 39.99 18.70
CA GLN A 222 1.26 39.58 17.29
C GLN A 222 0.18 38.54 16.97
N LEU A 223 -0.75 38.89 16.08
CA LEU A 223 -1.80 37.96 15.63
C LEU A 223 -1.17 36.90 14.71
N THR A 224 -1.16 35.65 15.17
CA THR A 224 -0.65 34.51 14.40
C THR A 224 -1.75 33.47 14.14
N GLY A 225 -1.64 32.76 13.02
CA GLY A 225 -2.57 31.70 12.64
C GLY A 225 -4.02 32.19 12.49
N GLY A 226 -4.96 31.49 13.12
CA GLY A 226 -6.38 31.81 13.09
C GLY A 226 -6.73 33.19 13.66
N HIS A 227 -5.91 33.74 14.57
CA HIS A 227 -6.15 35.05 15.17
C HIS A 227 -6.11 36.20 14.16
N GLN A 228 -5.37 36.04 13.04
CA GLN A 228 -5.33 37.03 11.94
C GLN A 228 -6.68 37.23 11.24
N LYS A 229 -7.64 36.31 11.46
CA LYS A 229 -8.99 36.33 10.87
C LYS A 229 -10.07 36.73 11.88
N VAL A 230 -9.69 37.07 13.10
CA VAL A 230 -10.61 37.49 14.16
C VAL A 230 -10.96 38.97 13.97
N PRO A 231 -12.25 39.35 13.87
CA PRO A 231 -12.65 40.76 13.78
C PRO A 231 -12.18 41.57 14.98
N CYS A 232 -11.70 42.79 14.74
CA CYS A 232 -11.03 43.62 15.75
C CYS A 232 -11.85 43.80 17.03
N GLU A 233 -13.16 43.93 16.91
CA GLU A 233 -14.11 44.15 18.01
C GLU A 233 -14.30 42.93 18.93
N LYS A 234 -13.79 41.75 18.56
CA LYS A 234 -13.77 40.57 19.46
C LYS A 234 -12.69 40.68 20.53
N CYS A 235 -11.55 41.31 20.19
CA CYS A 235 -10.46 41.59 21.11
C CYS A 235 -10.62 42.98 21.73
N HIS A 236 -10.76 44.00 20.89
CA HIS A 236 -11.02 45.39 21.27
C HIS A 236 -12.52 45.59 21.53
N GLN A 237 -12.99 45.08 22.67
CA GLN A 237 -14.39 45.21 23.07
C GLN A 237 -14.69 46.63 23.58
N ARG A 238 -15.95 47.07 23.47
CA ARG A 238 -16.41 48.33 24.07
C ARG A 238 -16.55 48.16 25.58
N PRO A 239 -15.80 48.87 26.44
CA PRO A 239 -16.01 48.79 27.88
C PRO A 239 -17.39 49.31 28.24
N ALA A 240 -18.13 48.61 29.12
CA ALA A 240 -19.51 48.97 29.48
C ALA A 240 -19.66 50.40 30.02
N PHE A 241 -18.60 50.93 30.63
CA PHE A 241 -18.51 52.28 31.20
C PHE A 241 -18.16 53.38 30.19
N ALA A 242 -17.81 53.05 28.94
CA ALA A 242 -17.17 53.97 27.98
C ALA A 242 -18.11 54.59 26.93
N GLY A 243 -19.42 54.35 27.02
CA GLY A 243 -20.49 55.15 26.37
C GLY A 243 -20.65 55.07 24.85
N ALA A 244 -19.58 54.99 24.04
CA ALA A 244 -19.68 55.13 22.58
C ALA A 244 -18.70 54.31 21.74
N TYR A 245 -17.42 54.23 22.11
CA TYR A 245 -16.35 53.82 21.18
C TYR A 245 -15.58 52.55 21.59
N VAL A 246 -14.79 52.03 20.63
CA VAL A 246 -13.90 50.88 20.81
C VAL A 246 -12.54 51.37 21.28
N LYS A 247 -12.04 50.82 22.39
CA LYS A 247 -10.73 51.20 22.95
C LYS A 247 -9.62 50.33 22.35
N TYR A 248 -8.62 50.95 21.74
CA TYR A 248 -7.54 50.25 21.03
C TYR A 248 -6.27 50.05 21.87
N LYS A 249 -6.14 50.74 23.00
CA LYS A 249 -4.99 50.63 23.93
C LYS A 249 -5.43 50.33 25.36
N ASN A 250 -4.54 49.71 26.14
CA ASN A 250 -4.65 49.56 27.61
C ASN A 250 -6.03 49.06 28.07
N PHE A 251 -6.43 47.86 27.62
CA PHE A 251 -7.72 47.22 27.89
C PHE A 251 -7.61 45.87 28.64
N GLY A 252 -6.44 45.58 29.21
CA GLY A 252 -6.11 44.36 29.95
C GLY A 252 -5.06 43.51 29.22
N PHE A 253 -4.12 42.93 29.98
CA PHE A 253 -3.13 42.00 29.43
C PHE A 253 -3.71 40.58 29.35
N PHE A 254 -3.79 40.03 28.14
CA PHE A 254 -4.30 38.68 27.87
C PHE A 254 -3.15 37.66 27.90
N GLU A 255 -2.43 37.58 29.02
CA GLU A 255 -1.17 36.81 29.14
C GLU A 255 -1.33 35.29 28.99
N THR A 256 -2.57 34.77 29.02
CA THR A 256 -2.85 33.34 28.84
C THR A 256 -4.01 33.15 27.87
N CYS A 257 -3.99 32.05 27.10
CA CYS A 257 -5.11 31.68 26.21
C CYS A 257 -6.45 31.60 26.96
N LYS A 258 -6.42 31.25 28.26
CA LYS A 258 -7.58 31.14 29.15
C LYS A 258 -8.34 32.47 29.33
N ALA A 259 -7.69 33.63 29.11
CA ALA A 259 -8.35 34.93 29.18
C ALA A 259 -9.42 35.14 28.08
N CYS A 260 -9.29 34.43 26.94
CA CYS A 260 -10.27 34.45 25.84
C CYS A 260 -10.96 33.10 25.60
N HIS A 261 -10.33 31.98 25.97
CA HIS A 261 -10.78 30.63 25.64
C HIS A 261 -11.14 29.81 26.89
N LYS A 262 -12.37 29.29 26.91
CA LYS A 262 -12.80 28.32 27.92
C LYS A 262 -12.08 26.98 27.71
N ASP A 263 -11.49 26.43 28.77
CA ASP A 263 -10.87 25.10 28.73
C ASP A 263 -11.93 23.99 28.54
N PRO A 264 -11.84 23.15 27.49
CA PRO A 264 -12.69 21.97 27.33
C PRO A 264 -12.18 20.76 28.13
N HIS A 265 -10.94 20.79 28.63
CA HIS A 265 -10.27 19.64 29.24
C HIS A 265 -10.63 19.39 30.71
N GLY A 266 -11.60 20.15 31.25
CA GLY A 266 -12.11 19.97 32.62
C GLY A 266 -11.13 20.37 33.72
N GLY A 267 -10.14 21.23 33.41
CA GLY A 267 -9.06 21.56 34.34
C GLY A 267 -8.09 20.40 34.57
N SER A 268 -7.76 19.65 33.53
CA SER A 268 -6.75 18.57 33.57
C SER A 268 -5.31 19.05 33.36
N PHE A 269 -5.14 20.30 32.93
CA PHE A 269 -3.85 20.92 32.59
C PHE A 269 -3.75 22.31 33.25
N ALA A 270 -2.54 22.87 33.39
CA ALA A 270 -2.27 24.09 34.16
C ALA A 270 -2.49 25.40 33.38
N ALA A 271 -3.39 25.37 32.38
CA ALA A 271 -3.68 26.44 31.40
C ALA A 271 -2.54 26.80 30.42
N ASP A 272 -1.47 26.00 30.41
CA ASP A 272 -0.34 25.94 29.48
C ASP A 272 -0.74 25.31 28.12
N CYS A 273 -1.76 25.91 27.49
CA CYS A 273 -2.42 25.44 26.27
C CYS A 273 -1.45 25.26 25.09
N GLU A 274 -0.44 26.12 24.98
CA GLU A 274 0.56 26.17 23.91
C GLU A 274 1.48 24.93 23.86
N LYS A 275 1.60 24.16 24.95
CA LYS A 275 2.29 22.85 24.91
C LYS A 275 1.61 21.86 23.95
N CYS A 276 0.30 22.01 23.77
CA CYS A 276 -0.52 21.11 22.95
C CYS A 276 -1.08 21.79 21.69
N HIS A 277 -1.48 23.06 21.74
CA HIS A 277 -2.15 23.73 20.62
C HIS A 277 -1.25 24.75 19.91
N THR A 278 -1.50 24.98 18.62
CA THR A 278 -0.95 26.11 17.87
C THR A 278 -2.01 27.19 17.67
N THR A 279 -1.58 28.42 17.38
CA THR A 279 -2.48 29.53 17.04
C THR A 279 -3.17 29.35 15.68
N GLU A 280 -2.79 28.34 14.88
CA GLU A 280 -3.42 28.00 13.60
C GLU A 280 -4.82 27.41 13.81
N GLY A 281 -5.03 26.65 14.88
CA GLY A 281 -6.37 26.24 15.32
C GLY A 281 -6.42 24.98 16.18
N TRP A 282 -7.37 24.96 17.12
CA TRP A 282 -7.56 23.94 18.16
C TRP A 282 -7.63 22.47 17.71
N LYS A 283 -7.96 22.21 16.44
CA LYS A 283 -7.98 20.86 15.85
C LYS A 283 -6.58 20.29 15.56
N HIS A 284 -5.58 21.17 15.38
CA HIS A 284 -4.19 20.79 15.12
C HIS A 284 -3.42 20.81 16.44
N VAL A 285 -3.38 19.64 17.07
CA VAL A 285 -2.66 19.42 18.33
C VAL A 285 -1.25 18.94 17.98
N ARG A 286 -0.23 19.60 18.54
CA ARG A 286 1.17 19.16 18.54
C ARG A 286 1.23 17.73 19.10
N GLN A 287 2.02 16.83 18.49
CA GLN A 287 2.19 15.49 19.09
C GLN A 287 2.78 15.63 20.50
N ALA A 288 2.27 14.80 21.42
CA ALA A 288 2.30 15.07 22.86
C ALA A 288 3.65 14.83 23.55
N GLY A 289 4.70 15.54 23.12
CA GLY A 289 5.98 15.60 23.85
C GLY A 289 5.88 16.33 25.19
N GLY A 290 4.77 17.04 25.46
CA GLY A 290 4.54 17.79 26.70
C GLY A 290 3.76 17.05 27.79
N PHE A 291 3.17 15.87 27.53
CA PHE A 291 2.38 15.12 28.53
C PHE A 291 2.94 13.71 28.76
N ASP A 292 3.47 13.50 29.96
CA ASP A 292 4.21 12.31 30.36
C ASP A 292 3.29 11.20 30.89
N HIS A 293 3.00 10.21 30.03
CA HIS A 293 2.21 9.05 30.41
C HIS A 293 2.90 8.10 31.39
N ALA A 294 4.23 8.16 31.58
CA ALA A 294 4.92 7.30 32.54
C ALA A 294 4.58 7.66 34.01
N LYS A 295 4.01 8.85 34.24
CA LYS A 295 3.45 9.30 35.53
C LYS A 295 1.98 8.90 35.75
N THR A 296 1.40 8.11 34.85
CA THR A 296 -0.01 7.67 34.91
C THR A 296 -0.11 6.18 35.20
N LYS A 297 -1.34 5.69 35.47
CA LYS A 297 -1.62 4.25 35.62
C LYS A 297 -1.47 3.44 34.31
N TYR A 298 -1.26 4.08 33.16
CA TYR A 298 -1.08 3.41 31.88
C TYR A 298 0.08 4.03 31.06
N PRO A 299 1.34 3.65 31.36
CA PRO A 299 2.50 4.07 30.57
C PRO A 299 2.39 3.60 29.12
N LEU A 300 2.43 4.54 28.17
CA LEU A 300 2.32 4.23 26.75
C LEU A 300 3.61 3.59 26.21
N VAL A 301 3.66 2.26 26.24
CA VAL A 301 4.79 1.47 25.71
C VAL A 301 4.54 0.96 24.28
N GLY A 302 5.63 0.71 23.54
CA GLY A 302 5.57 0.18 22.18
C GLY A 302 4.80 1.10 21.21
N ARG A 303 3.84 0.53 20.48
CA ARG A 303 3.01 1.27 19.50
C ARG A 303 2.00 2.19 20.17
N HIS A 304 1.65 2.00 21.45
CA HIS A 304 0.72 2.88 22.16
C HIS A 304 1.24 4.31 22.25
N ALA A 305 2.56 4.51 22.32
CA ALA A 305 3.20 5.84 22.29
C ALA A 305 2.94 6.63 20.99
N GLN A 306 2.53 5.96 19.91
CA GLN A 306 2.23 6.56 18.61
C GLN A 306 0.73 6.83 18.41
N VAL A 307 -0.11 6.52 19.39
CA VAL A 307 -1.58 6.64 19.31
C VAL A 307 -2.02 8.06 19.68
N GLN A 308 -2.81 8.69 18.81
CA GLN A 308 -3.40 10.00 19.08
C GLN A 308 -4.34 9.95 20.29
N CYS A 309 -4.26 10.93 21.19
CA CYS A 309 -4.99 10.94 22.47
C CYS A 309 -6.49 10.63 22.34
N ARG A 310 -7.15 11.18 21.31
CA ARG A 310 -8.60 10.99 21.02
C ARG A 310 -8.99 9.54 20.65
N LYS A 311 -8.03 8.65 20.39
CA LYS A 311 -8.31 7.21 20.18
C LYS A 311 -8.60 6.50 21.51
N CYS A 312 -7.95 6.91 22.60
CA CYS A 312 -8.20 6.40 23.95
C CYS A 312 -9.25 7.27 24.65
N HIS A 313 -8.97 8.56 24.84
CA HIS A 313 -9.88 9.52 25.46
C HIS A 313 -10.99 9.94 24.48
N LYS A 314 -12.19 9.37 24.63
CA LYS A 314 -13.33 9.64 23.74
C LYS A 314 -13.94 11.04 23.95
N SER A 315 -13.79 11.60 25.16
CA SER A 315 -14.18 12.95 25.54
C SER A 315 -12.98 13.91 25.52
N GLU A 316 -13.24 15.21 25.32
CA GLU A 316 -12.22 16.26 25.49
C GLU A 316 -11.90 16.50 26.97
N ASN A 317 -12.81 16.16 27.89
CA ASN A 317 -12.53 16.07 29.32
C ASN A 317 -11.59 14.88 29.59
N PHE A 318 -10.35 15.15 29.98
CA PHE A 318 -9.34 14.13 30.29
C PHE A 318 -9.48 13.53 31.71
N ARG A 319 -10.41 14.04 32.54
CA ARG A 319 -10.77 13.40 33.82
C ARG A 319 -11.68 12.17 33.67
N THR A 320 -12.22 11.92 32.48
CA THR A 320 -12.98 10.70 32.18
C THR A 320 -12.06 9.49 32.25
N VAL A 321 -12.35 8.56 33.16
CA VAL A 321 -11.60 7.31 33.32
C VAL A 321 -11.72 6.47 32.04
N VAL A 322 -10.59 5.93 31.57
CA VAL A 322 -10.50 5.01 30.43
C VAL A 322 -10.18 3.62 30.97
N ALA A 323 -10.96 2.62 30.60
CA ALA A 323 -10.66 1.22 30.92
C ALA A 323 -9.39 0.78 30.16
N HIS A 324 -8.42 0.21 30.89
CA HIS A 324 -7.08 -0.07 30.38
C HIS A 324 -6.43 -1.29 31.05
N GLU A 325 -7.21 -2.13 31.75
CA GLU A 325 -6.70 -3.27 32.51
C GLU A 325 -6.57 -4.52 31.63
N ARG A 326 -7.36 -4.60 30.56
CA ARG A 326 -7.35 -5.69 29.58
C ARG A 326 -7.12 -5.12 28.19
N CYS A 327 -6.38 -5.85 27.34
CA CYS A 327 -6.24 -5.47 25.93
C CYS A 327 -7.61 -5.33 25.23
N LEU A 328 -8.61 -6.11 25.67
CA LEU A 328 -9.98 -6.10 25.15
C LEU A 328 -10.77 -4.83 25.48
N ASP A 329 -10.33 -4.01 26.44
CA ASP A 329 -10.95 -2.71 26.77
C ASP A 329 -10.80 -1.71 25.61
N CYS A 330 -9.76 -1.89 24.79
CA CYS A 330 -9.46 -1.06 23.62
C CYS A 330 -9.49 -1.83 22.28
N HIS A 331 -9.25 -3.15 22.28
CA HIS A 331 -9.13 -3.96 21.06
C HIS A 331 -10.23 -5.02 20.94
N GLN A 332 -10.81 -5.13 19.74
CA GLN A 332 -11.70 -6.24 19.41
C GLN A 332 -10.91 -7.54 19.22
N ASP A 333 -11.36 -8.64 19.83
CA ASP A 333 -10.83 -9.96 19.50
C ASP A 333 -11.04 -10.28 18.01
N LYS A 334 -9.97 -10.75 17.35
CA LYS A 334 -9.99 -11.21 15.95
C LYS A 334 -10.01 -12.72 15.81
N HIS A 335 -10.04 -13.45 16.92
CA HIS A 335 -10.10 -14.91 16.95
C HIS A 335 -11.52 -15.45 17.17
N LYS A 336 -12.53 -14.58 17.35
CA LYS A 336 -13.95 -14.91 17.57
C LYS A 336 -14.16 -15.86 18.77
N GLY A 337 -13.48 -15.59 19.88
CA GLY A 337 -13.62 -16.34 21.12
C GLY A 337 -12.87 -17.69 21.16
N GLN A 338 -12.11 -18.06 20.12
CA GLN A 338 -11.29 -19.28 20.12
C GLN A 338 -10.31 -19.39 21.29
N PHE A 339 -9.93 -18.27 21.92
CA PHE A 339 -9.06 -18.23 23.10
C PHE A 339 -9.79 -17.79 24.38
N ALA A 340 -11.12 -17.65 24.39
CA ALA A 340 -11.87 -17.17 25.55
C ALA A 340 -11.73 -18.08 26.79
N ALA A 341 -11.56 -19.39 26.58
CA ALA A 341 -11.32 -20.37 27.65
C ALA A 341 -9.91 -20.31 28.25
N ARG A 342 -9.01 -19.47 27.72
CA ARG A 342 -7.64 -19.27 28.20
C ARG A 342 -7.54 -17.90 28.87
N ASP A 343 -7.62 -17.90 30.20
CA ASP A 343 -7.52 -16.70 31.05
C ASP A 343 -8.49 -15.56 30.65
N GLY A 344 -9.65 -15.94 30.10
CA GLY A 344 -10.68 -15.02 29.61
C GLY A 344 -10.32 -14.29 28.30
N GLY A 345 -9.40 -14.84 27.48
CA GLY A 345 -8.92 -14.19 26.26
C GLY A 345 -7.78 -13.19 26.50
N GLU A 346 -6.87 -13.51 27.43
CA GLU A 346 -5.62 -12.75 27.63
C GLU A 346 -4.80 -12.72 26.32
N CYS A 347 -4.24 -11.57 25.98
CA CYS A 347 -3.60 -11.30 24.70
C CYS A 347 -2.06 -11.27 24.77
N GLY A 348 -1.46 -10.82 25.88
CA GLY A 348 -0.01 -10.63 26.08
C GLY A 348 0.81 -11.93 26.07
N ALA A 349 0.18 -13.07 26.36
CA ALA A 349 0.74 -14.40 26.14
C ALA A 349 1.15 -14.65 24.67
N CYS A 350 0.42 -14.07 23.71
CA CYS A 350 0.62 -14.28 22.27
C CYS A 350 1.06 -13.01 21.50
N HIS A 351 0.69 -11.82 21.97
CA HIS A 351 0.91 -10.54 21.31
C HIS A 351 1.72 -9.59 22.19
N THR A 352 2.07 -8.42 21.66
CA THR A 352 2.83 -7.41 22.40
C THR A 352 2.34 -6.01 22.07
N GLU A 353 2.71 -5.06 22.92
CA GLU A 353 2.54 -3.62 22.73
C GLU A 353 3.38 -3.12 21.54
N THR A 354 4.44 -3.83 21.16
CA THR A 354 5.20 -3.57 19.92
C THR A 354 4.47 -4.03 18.64
N GLY A 355 3.51 -4.95 18.76
CA GLY A 355 2.66 -5.41 17.66
C GLY A 355 1.97 -6.75 17.91
N PHE A 356 0.86 -6.95 17.21
CA PHE A 356 0.10 -8.22 17.15
C PHE A 356 0.74 -9.27 16.22
N LYS A 357 1.70 -8.88 15.36
CA LYS A 357 2.39 -9.76 14.41
C LYS A 357 3.91 -9.47 14.41
N PRO A 358 4.77 -10.50 14.40
CA PRO A 358 4.45 -11.91 14.60
C PRO A 358 3.87 -12.17 16.01
N ALA A 359 3.13 -13.26 16.18
CA ALA A 359 2.74 -13.73 17.51
C ALA A 359 3.93 -14.45 18.16
N ARG A 360 4.00 -14.43 19.50
CA ARG A 360 5.00 -15.15 20.31
C ARG A 360 4.84 -16.68 20.28
N PHE A 361 3.74 -17.18 19.72
CA PHE A 361 3.38 -18.60 19.72
C PHE A 361 4.09 -19.35 18.59
N ALA A 362 5.18 -20.03 18.90
CA ALA A 362 6.02 -20.77 17.95
C ALA A 362 6.03 -22.28 18.26
N VAL A 363 7.02 -23.00 17.71
CA VAL A 363 7.16 -24.46 17.86
C VAL A 363 7.39 -24.87 19.32
N LYS A 364 8.03 -24.02 20.13
CA LYS A 364 8.24 -24.26 21.57
C LYS A 364 6.91 -24.26 22.33
N GLU A 365 6.02 -23.31 22.03
CA GLU A 365 4.75 -23.13 22.72
C GLU A 365 3.75 -24.25 22.34
N HIS A 366 3.86 -24.79 21.13
CA HIS A 366 3.12 -26.00 20.72
C HIS A 366 3.42 -27.22 21.60
N ALA A 367 4.61 -27.33 22.20
CA ALA A 367 4.96 -28.44 23.09
C ALA A 367 4.15 -28.45 24.40
N ALA A 368 3.52 -27.32 24.77
CA ALA A 368 2.58 -27.21 25.88
C ALA A 368 1.10 -27.39 25.46
N THR A 369 0.85 -27.85 24.23
CA THR A 369 -0.50 -28.13 23.71
C THR A 369 -0.77 -29.63 23.60
N ARG A 370 -1.99 -30.00 23.20
CA ARG A 370 -2.35 -31.39 22.88
C ARG A 370 -1.73 -31.91 21.58
N TYR A 371 -1.07 -31.06 20.78
CA TYR A 371 -0.36 -31.46 19.57
C TYR A 371 1.05 -30.84 19.49
N PRO A 372 2.02 -31.39 20.23
CA PRO A 372 3.43 -31.02 20.09
C PRO A 372 3.92 -31.25 18.65
N LEU A 373 4.43 -30.20 18.02
CA LEU A 373 4.99 -30.31 16.67
C LEU A 373 6.31 -31.08 16.73
N ALA A 374 6.36 -32.24 16.07
CA ALA A 374 7.51 -33.12 16.03
C ALA A 374 7.91 -33.50 14.58
N GLY A 375 9.19 -33.85 14.38
CA GLY A 375 9.72 -34.26 13.08
C GLY A 375 9.55 -33.20 12.00
N LEU A 376 8.94 -33.57 10.87
CA LEU A 376 8.69 -32.67 9.75
C LEU A 376 7.60 -31.63 10.07
N HIS A 377 6.69 -31.89 11.03
CA HIS A 377 5.61 -30.94 11.37
C HIS A 377 6.15 -29.63 11.96
N MET A 378 7.31 -29.65 12.60
CA MET A 378 8.04 -28.46 13.06
C MET A 378 8.44 -27.50 11.91
N LYS A 379 8.42 -27.99 10.66
CA LYS A 379 8.81 -27.26 9.44
C LYS A 379 7.62 -26.93 8.54
N VAL A 380 6.39 -27.24 8.98
CA VAL A 380 5.16 -26.94 8.23
C VAL A 380 4.73 -25.50 8.50
N GLU A 381 4.42 -24.75 7.45
CA GLU A 381 3.89 -23.39 7.56
C GLU A 381 2.55 -23.38 8.31
N CYS A 382 2.40 -22.49 9.30
CA CYS A 382 1.28 -22.50 10.23
C CYS A 382 -0.11 -22.56 9.55
N GLY A 383 -0.29 -21.86 8.42
CA GLY A 383 -1.54 -21.82 7.66
C GLY A 383 -1.95 -23.14 6.98
N LYS A 384 -1.08 -24.17 6.98
CA LYS A 384 -1.41 -25.54 6.52
C LYS A 384 -2.04 -26.39 7.64
N CYS A 385 -1.76 -26.06 8.90
CA CYS A 385 -2.41 -26.65 10.07
C CYS A 385 -3.59 -25.79 10.58
N HIS A 386 -3.50 -24.48 10.40
CA HIS A 386 -4.52 -23.49 10.77
C HIS A 386 -5.16 -22.88 9.51
N PRO A 387 -6.09 -23.59 8.85
CA PRO A 387 -6.74 -23.11 7.64
C PRO A 387 -7.66 -21.91 7.93
N GLY A 388 -7.77 -21.02 6.93
CA GLY A 388 -8.61 -19.81 6.98
C GLY A 388 -7.82 -18.53 6.67
N LYS A 389 -8.47 -17.37 6.79
CA LYS A 389 -7.86 -16.04 6.63
C LYS A 389 -8.43 -15.08 7.67
N ALA A 390 -7.56 -14.25 8.27
CA ALA A 390 -7.93 -13.30 9.33
C ALA A 390 -8.83 -13.95 10.40
N GLU A 391 -10.01 -13.39 10.69
CA GLU A 391 -10.98 -13.90 11.66
C GLU A 391 -11.75 -15.17 11.23
N THR A 392 -11.21 -15.94 10.28
CA THR A 392 -11.67 -17.31 9.94
C THR A 392 -10.58 -18.37 10.11
N VAL A 393 -9.39 -18.00 10.56
CA VAL A 393 -8.32 -18.97 10.87
C VAL A 393 -8.74 -19.85 12.05
N ASN A 394 -8.73 -21.17 11.86
CA ASN A 394 -8.98 -22.13 12.93
C ASN A 394 -7.68 -22.46 13.68
N TYR A 395 -7.59 -22.01 14.93
CA TYR A 395 -6.49 -22.30 15.84
C TYR A 395 -6.67 -23.60 16.63
N HIS A 396 -7.85 -24.23 16.56
CA HIS A 396 -8.14 -25.56 17.10
C HIS A 396 -8.52 -26.53 15.96
N PRO A 397 -7.58 -26.89 15.07
CA PRO A 397 -7.80 -27.95 14.09
C PRO A 397 -8.00 -29.30 14.80
N GLY A 398 -8.61 -30.25 14.09
CA GLY A 398 -8.59 -31.66 14.48
C GLY A 398 -7.15 -32.20 14.47
N PHE A 399 -6.81 -33.02 15.46
CA PHE A 399 -5.47 -33.55 15.68
C PHE A 399 -5.44 -34.99 16.25
N GLY A 400 -6.59 -35.66 16.38
CA GLY A 400 -6.69 -36.99 17.02
C GLY A 400 -6.14 -38.14 16.18
N SER A 401 -6.06 -37.94 14.87
CA SER A 401 -5.57 -38.89 13.87
C SER A 401 -4.83 -38.16 12.76
N CYS A 402 -3.79 -38.80 12.19
CA CYS A 402 -3.11 -38.31 10.99
C CYS A 402 -4.09 -38.03 9.84
N ARG A 403 -5.24 -38.74 9.79
CA ARG A 403 -6.27 -38.58 8.76
C ARG A 403 -7.05 -37.26 8.82
N GLU A 404 -6.98 -36.51 9.92
CA GLU A 404 -7.60 -35.18 10.04
C GLU A 404 -6.85 -34.12 9.24
N CYS A 405 -5.59 -34.38 8.84
CA CYS A 405 -4.82 -33.53 7.92
C CYS A 405 -4.36 -34.25 6.64
N HIS A 406 -4.20 -35.58 6.64
CA HIS A 406 -3.64 -36.34 5.52
C HIS A 406 -4.65 -37.31 4.91
N LYS A 407 -4.98 -37.12 3.63
CA LYS A 407 -5.72 -38.12 2.83
C LYS A 407 -4.92 -39.43 2.76
N ASP A 408 -5.56 -40.56 3.05
CA ASP A 408 -4.95 -41.88 2.88
C ASP A 408 -4.46 -42.09 1.43
N ARG A 409 -3.28 -42.70 1.32
CA ARG A 409 -2.60 -43.04 0.06
C ARG A 409 -2.64 -44.54 -0.25
N HIS A 410 -3.28 -45.34 0.60
CA HIS A 410 -3.38 -46.80 0.46
C HIS A 410 -4.76 -47.25 -0.05
N SER A 411 -5.69 -46.32 -0.29
CA SER A 411 -7.07 -46.59 -0.74
C SER A 411 -7.82 -47.55 0.20
N GLY A 412 -7.70 -47.34 1.51
CA GLY A 412 -8.44 -48.12 2.53
C GLY A 412 -7.90 -49.53 2.80
N GLN A 413 -6.75 -49.92 2.22
CA GLN A 413 -6.12 -51.24 2.44
C GLN A 413 -5.74 -51.52 3.91
N PHE A 414 -5.82 -50.54 4.81
CA PHE A 414 -5.54 -50.69 6.24
C PHE A 414 -6.72 -50.33 7.15
N ALA A 415 -7.92 -50.09 6.61
CA ALA A 415 -9.07 -49.61 7.38
C ALA A 415 -9.67 -50.66 8.34
N ALA A 416 -9.42 -51.95 8.10
CA ALA A 416 -9.85 -53.03 8.97
C ALA A 416 -8.83 -53.33 10.08
N LEU A 417 -9.30 -53.98 11.15
CA LEU A 417 -8.45 -54.58 12.19
C LEU A 417 -7.36 -55.48 11.58
N PRO A 418 -6.17 -55.56 12.21
CA PRO A 418 -5.77 -54.87 13.43
C PRO A 418 -5.27 -53.42 13.21
N TYR A 419 -5.36 -52.87 12.00
CA TYR A 419 -4.65 -51.62 11.63
C TYR A 419 -5.50 -50.35 11.72
N GLU A 420 -6.79 -50.40 11.35
CA GLU A 420 -7.77 -49.34 11.60
C GLU A 420 -7.36 -47.94 11.08
N ASP A 421 -6.66 -47.90 9.93
CA ASP A 421 -6.00 -46.71 9.35
C ASP A 421 -5.11 -45.90 10.32
N ARG A 422 -4.59 -46.54 11.38
CA ARG A 422 -3.66 -45.94 12.35
C ARG A 422 -2.28 -45.77 11.71
N CYS A 423 -2.14 -44.72 10.89
CA CYS A 423 -0.97 -44.42 10.07
C CYS A 423 0.35 -44.49 10.86
N GLU A 424 0.36 -44.04 12.11
CA GLU A 424 1.51 -43.98 13.00
C GLU A 424 2.04 -45.36 13.43
N ARG A 425 1.25 -46.43 13.29
CA ARG A 425 1.75 -47.81 13.50
C ARG A 425 2.80 -48.18 12.44
N CYS A 426 2.71 -47.60 11.25
CA CYS A 426 3.63 -47.83 10.14
C CYS A 426 4.56 -46.64 9.87
N HIS A 427 4.05 -45.41 9.84
CA HIS A 427 4.82 -44.21 9.49
C HIS A 427 5.33 -43.47 10.72
N VAL A 428 6.31 -42.60 10.48
CA VAL A 428 6.93 -41.71 11.49
C VAL A 428 6.85 -40.27 11.02
N GLU A 429 6.77 -39.33 11.96
CA GLU A 429 6.72 -37.88 11.71
C GLU A 429 7.99 -37.33 11.04
N THR A 430 9.07 -38.11 11.00
CA THR A 430 10.29 -37.79 10.24
C THR A 430 10.18 -38.08 8.73
N GLY A 431 9.17 -38.83 8.27
CA GLY A 431 8.86 -38.95 6.85
C GLY A 431 8.06 -40.19 6.42
N TRP A 432 7.06 -39.97 5.56
CA TRP A 432 6.17 -41.01 5.01
C TRP A 432 6.85 -42.16 4.25
N LYS A 433 8.04 -41.92 3.67
CA LYS A 433 8.81 -42.96 2.97
C LYS A 433 9.37 -44.03 3.92
N SER A 434 9.54 -43.71 5.19
CA SER A 434 10.08 -44.61 6.21
C SER A 434 8.93 -45.35 6.88
N ALA A 435 8.77 -46.63 6.54
CA ALA A 435 7.86 -47.52 7.26
C ALA A 435 8.62 -48.28 8.36
N ARG A 436 7.97 -48.43 9.52
CA ARG A 436 8.35 -49.32 10.62
C ARG A 436 8.24 -50.81 10.25
N PHE A 437 7.53 -51.12 9.17
CA PHE A 437 7.34 -52.48 8.65
C PHE A 437 8.59 -52.97 7.90
N ALA A 438 9.31 -53.92 8.49
CA ALA A 438 10.59 -54.43 8.00
C ALA A 438 10.47 -55.85 7.39
N LEU A 439 11.56 -56.36 6.82
CA LEU A 439 11.62 -57.72 6.25
C LEU A 439 11.25 -58.82 7.28
N ALA A 440 11.51 -58.59 8.57
CA ALA A 440 11.09 -59.49 9.65
C ALA A 440 9.56 -59.60 9.77
N ASP A 441 8.81 -58.55 9.45
CA ASP A 441 7.36 -58.50 9.61
C ASP A 441 6.60 -59.32 8.56
N HIS A 442 7.18 -59.52 7.37
CA HIS A 442 6.65 -60.46 6.39
C HIS A 442 6.55 -61.89 6.94
N ARG A 443 7.38 -62.28 7.91
CA ARG A 443 7.29 -63.60 8.59
C ARG A 443 6.03 -63.75 9.45
N ARG A 444 5.36 -62.63 9.78
CA ARG A 444 4.06 -62.59 10.49
C ARG A 444 2.86 -62.53 9.53
N GLY A 445 3.10 -62.42 8.23
CA GLY A 445 2.07 -62.37 7.18
C GLY A 445 1.79 -63.73 6.55
N LYS A 446 0.81 -63.78 5.64
CA LYS A 446 0.45 -65.01 4.89
C LYS A 446 1.50 -65.45 3.85
N PHE A 447 2.50 -64.63 3.58
CA PHE A 447 3.57 -64.91 2.62
C PHE A 447 4.93 -64.53 3.23
N ALA A 448 5.59 -65.52 3.84
CA ALA A 448 6.91 -65.36 4.41
C ALA A 448 7.94 -65.31 3.27
N LEU A 449 8.63 -64.17 3.11
CA LEU A 449 9.63 -63.99 2.06
C LEU A 449 10.82 -64.93 2.30
N GLY A 450 11.03 -65.86 1.36
CA GLY A 450 12.06 -66.90 1.43
C GLY A 450 12.68 -67.19 0.07
N GLY A 451 13.92 -67.67 0.07
CA GLY A 451 14.72 -67.85 -1.14
C GLY A 451 14.91 -66.52 -1.89
N ALA A 452 14.76 -66.52 -3.21
CA ALA A 452 14.94 -65.34 -4.04
C ALA A 452 13.96 -64.19 -3.69
N HIS A 453 12.76 -64.51 -3.20
CA HIS A 453 11.74 -63.52 -2.82
C HIS A 453 12.15 -62.64 -1.62
N ALA A 454 13.16 -63.05 -0.84
CA ALA A 454 13.71 -62.22 0.24
C ALA A 454 14.69 -61.13 -0.24
N ALA A 455 15.10 -61.18 -1.52
CA ALA A 455 16.10 -60.28 -2.10
C ALA A 455 15.56 -59.34 -3.19
N ILE A 456 14.27 -59.44 -3.55
CA ILE A 456 13.65 -58.53 -4.53
C ILE A 456 13.23 -57.20 -3.87
N PRO A 457 13.24 -56.08 -4.62
CA PRO A 457 12.68 -54.82 -4.13
C PRO A 457 11.19 -54.95 -3.76
N CYS A 458 10.80 -54.33 -2.64
CA CYS A 458 9.41 -54.36 -2.17
C CYS A 458 8.41 -53.86 -3.21
N SER A 459 8.85 -52.97 -4.12
CA SER A 459 8.07 -52.39 -5.21
C SER A 459 7.58 -53.37 -6.26
N ASP A 460 8.23 -54.52 -6.36
CA ASP A 460 8.12 -55.41 -7.52
C ASP A 460 7.09 -56.51 -7.22
N CYS A 461 7.06 -56.96 -5.96
CA CYS A 461 5.93 -57.69 -5.38
C CYS A 461 4.73 -56.76 -5.16
N HIS A 462 4.89 -55.71 -4.33
CA HIS A 462 3.85 -54.71 -4.10
C HIS A 462 3.82 -53.72 -5.26
N ARG A 463 3.31 -54.15 -6.42
CA ARG A 463 3.10 -53.30 -7.61
C ARG A 463 1.81 -52.47 -7.52
N ASN A 464 1.72 -51.41 -8.32
CA ASN A 464 0.43 -50.75 -8.60
C ASN A 464 -0.42 -51.68 -9.48
N THR A 465 -1.75 -51.59 -9.40
CA THR A 465 -2.66 -52.46 -10.19
C THR A 465 -3.89 -51.66 -10.65
N PRO A 466 -4.48 -51.92 -11.84
CA PRO A 466 -5.58 -51.09 -12.37
C PRO A 466 -6.80 -50.90 -11.44
N ALA A 467 -7.02 -51.81 -10.48
CA ALA A 467 -8.10 -51.72 -9.50
C ALA A 467 -7.83 -50.75 -8.31
N VAL A 468 -6.61 -50.21 -8.17
CA VAL A 468 -6.24 -49.20 -7.17
C VAL A 468 -5.15 -48.27 -7.71
N GLU A 469 -5.36 -46.95 -7.66
CA GLU A 469 -4.30 -45.96 -7.93
C GLU A 469 -3.08 -46.14 -7.01
N ALA A 470 -3.32 -46.72 -5.83
CA ALA A 470 -2.33 -47.01 -4.81
C ALA A 470 -1.55 -48.33 -5.07
N ARG A 471 -0.38 -48.41 -4.45
CA ARG A 471 0.43 -49.63 -4.41
C ARG A 471 -0.30 -50.76 -3.65
N ARG A 472 -0.32 -51.99 -4.18
CA ARG A 472 -1.08 -53.10 -3.60
C ARG A 472 -0.32 -53.82 -2.48
N PHE A 473 -0.82 -53.71 -1.26
CA PHE A 473 -0.29 -54.37 -0.06
C PHE A 473 -1.04 -55.65 0.35
N ARG A 474 -2.33 -55.79 -0.02
CA ARG A 474 -3.11 -57.02 0.22
C ARG A 474 -3.36 -57.81 -1.07
N PHE A 475 -2.82 -59.02 -1.15
CA PHE A 475 -3.12 -59.99 -2.21
C PHE A 475 -4.30 -60.89 -1.83
N ALA A 476 -5.07 -61.35 -2.82
CA ALA A 476 -6.23 -62.25 -2.60
C ALA A 476 -5.79 -63.72 -2.49
N SER A 477 -4.81 -64.09 -3.32
CA SER A 477 -4.07 -65.36 -3.30
C SER A 477 -2.58 -65.03 -3.43
N THR A 478 -1.72 -65.98 -3.06
CA THR A 478 -0.25 -65.87 -3.11
C THR A 478 0.38 -67.14 -3.69
N GLY A 479 -0.33 -67.81 -4.62
CA GLY A 479 0.22 -68.94 -5.36
C GLY A 479 1.14 -68.44 -6.47
N CYS A 480 2.07 -69.28 -6.93
CA CYS A 480 3.07 -68.87 -7.93
C CYS A 480 2.46 -68.21 -9.17
N VAL A 481 1.33 -68.74 -9.67
CA VAL A 481 0.65 -68.26 -10.89
C VAL A 481 -0.10 -66.93 -10.73
N ASP A 482 -0.26 -66.41 -9.50
CA ASP A 482 -0.80 -65.06 -9.26
C ASP A 482 0.24 -63.96 -9.57
N CYS A 483 1.52 -64.32 -9.66
CA CYS A 483 2.64 -63.40 -9.87
C CYS A 483 3.54 -63.76 -11.07
N HIS A 484 3.71 -65.05 -11.37
CA HIS A 484 4.54 -65.57 -12.45
C HIS A 484 3.69 -66.19 -13.56
N GLU A 485 4.12 -66.04 -14.81
CA GLU A 485 3.58 -66.81 -15.93
C GLU A 485 4.05 -68.27 -15.82
N ASP A 486 3.16 -69.22 -16.13
CA ASP A 486 3.43 -70.65 -16.08
C ASP A 486 3.94 -71.16 -17.45
N PRO A 487 5.25 -71.46 -17.60
CA PRO A 487 5.84 -71.83 -18.88
C PRO A 487 5.45 -73.25 -19.34
N HIS A 488 4.82 -74.05 -18.47
CA HIS A 488 4.45 -75.44 -18.76
C HIS A 488 3.11 -75.56 -19.50
N ARG A 489 2.36 -74.46 -19.67
CA ARG A 489 1.09 -74.47 -20.39
C ARG A 489 1.32 -74.71 -21.89
N PRO A 490 0.72 -75.76 -22.49
CA PRO A 490 0.78 -75.95 -23.93
C PRO A 490 0.03 -74.81 -24.62
N ALA A 491 0.64 -74.23 -25.65
CA ALA A 491 -0.08 -73.34 -26.54
C ALA A 491 -1.10 -74.16 -27.36
N ASN A 492 -2.29 -73.62 -27.55
CA ASN A 492 -3.29 -74.08 -28.53
C ASN A 492 -3.81 -75.53 -28.35
N GLY A 493 -4.25 -75.88 -27.14
CA GLY A 493 -5.35 -76.84 -26.93
C GLY A 493 -5.09 -78.33 -27.18
N MET A 494 -3.92 -78.73 -27.71
CA MET A 494 -3.61 -80.13 -27.94
C MET A 494 -3.31 -80.87 -26.62
N VAL A 495 -4.19 -81.81 -26.27
CA VAL A 495 -4.18 -82.64 -25.07
C VAL A 495 -4.21 -81.83 -23.75
N GLN A 496 -5.39 -81.74 -23.14
CA GLN A 496 -5.44 -81.58 -21.69
C GLN A 496 -4.84 -82.84 -21.05
N VAL A 497 -3.57 -82.77 -20.67
CA VAL A 497 -3.04 -83.63 -19.61
C VAL A 497 -3.78 -83.19 -18.35
N ALA A 498 -4.83 -83.95 -17.99
CA ALA A 498 -5.79 -83.59 -16.93
C ALA A 498 -5.04 -83.03 -15.71
N ALA A 499 -5.39 -81.78 -15.35
CA ALA A 499 -4.51 -80.87 -14.63
C ALA A 499 -3.76 -81.56 -13.50
N VAL A 500 -2.43 -81.56 -13.59
CA VAL A 500 -1.56 -82.14 -12.56
C VAL A 500 -1.86 -81.40 -11.26
N LYS A 501 -2.54 -82.07 -10.32
CA LYS A 501 -2.95 -81.52 -9.01
C LYS A 501 -1.77 -81.27 -8.04
N GLN A 502 -0.56 -81.16 -8.57
CA GLN A 502 0.64 -80.82 -7.81
C GLN A 502 0.90 -79.33 -8.01
N SER A 503 1.16 -78.61 -6.91
CA SER A 503 1.48 -77.19 -6.97
C SER A 503 2.92 -76.98 -7.49
N CYS A 504 3.28 -75.75 -7.86
CA CYS A 504 4.61 -75.45 -8.43
C CYS A 504 5.76 -75.87 -7.49
N GLU A 505 5.52 -75.80 -6.19
CA GLU A 505 6.44 -76.17 -5.10
C GLU A 505 6.77 -77.68 -5.05
N SER A 506 5.99 -78.53 -5.72
CA SER A 506 6.31 -79.96 -5.89
C SER A 506 7.54 -80.20 -6.78
N CYS A 507 7.80 -79.28 -7.72
CA CYS A 507 8.84 -79.42 -8.73
C CYS A 507 9.85 -78.27 -8.75
N HIS A 508 9.58 -77.13 -8.11
CA HIS A 508 10.49 -75.97 -8.05
C HIS A 508 10.63 -75.43 -6.64
N THR A 509 11.81 -74.88 -6.31
CA THR A 509 12.03 -74.21 -5.02
C THR A 509 11.86 -72.70 -5.12
N VAL A 510 11.48 -72.05 -4.01
CA VAL A 510 11.51 -70.58 -3.88
C VAL A 510 12.93 -69.98 -3.90
N ARG A 511 13.98 -70.82 -3.85
CA ARG A 511 15.39 -70.41 -3.99
C ARG A 511 15.75 -70.18 -5.45
N SER A 512 15.31 -71.04 -6.35
CA SER A 512 15.59 -70.98 -7.78
C SER A 512 14.62 -71.84 -8.58
N TRP A 513 14.05 -71.28 -9.66
CA TRP A 513 13.25 -72.03 -10.63
C TRP A 513 14.02 -73.16 -11.34
N LYS A 514 15.36 -73.05 -11.39
CA LYS A 514 16.26 -74.09 -11.94
C LYS A 514 16.57 -75.21 -10.93
N GLU A 515 16.31 -74.98 -9.64
CA GLU A 515 16.49 -75.98 -8.58
C GLU A 515 15.20 -76.79 -8.47
N THR A 516 15.20 -77.98 -9.06
CA THR A 516 14.03 -78.85 -9.08
C THR A 516 13.85 -79.59 -7.76
N GLY A 517 12.63 -79.59 -7.23
CA GLY A 517 12.25 -80.33 -6.03
C GLY A 517 12.34 -81.85 -6.20
N SER A 518 12.39 -82.57 -5.08
CA SER A 518 12.41 -84.03 -5.05
C SER A 518 11.01 -84.62 -5.27
N PHE A 519 10.71 -85.09 -6.47
CA PHE A 519 9.47 -85.80 -6.76
C PHE A 519 9.54 -87.29 -6.36
N ASP A 520 8.65 -87.72 -5.47
CA ASP A 520 8.62 -89.10 -4.98
C ASP A 520 8.01 -90.09 -5.99
N HIS A 521 8.89 -90.87 -6.61
CA HIS A 521 8.54 -91.90 -7.57
C HIS A 521 7.93 -93.16 -6.94
N SER A 522 7.94 -93.34 -5.61
CA SER A 522 7.28 -94.49 -4.96
C SER A 522 5.76 -94.46 -5.17
N SER A 523 5.19 -93.28 -5.41
CA SER A 523 3.79 -93.05 -5.77
C SER A 523 3.43 -93.45 -7.22
N THR A 524 4.40 -93.90 -8.02
CA THR A 524 4.25 -94.14 -9.45
C THR A 524 4.46 -95.59 -9.85
N ARG A 525 4.12 -95.93 -11.11
CA ARG A 525 4.35 -97.26 -11.68
C ARG A 525 5.83 -97.62 -11.90
N PHE A 526 6.75 -96.64 -11.79
CA PHE A 526 8.18 -96.86 -11.96
C PHE A 526 8.97 -96.29 -10.76
N PRO A 527 8.95 -96.98 -9.61
CA PRO A 527 9.73 -96.57 -8.45
C PRO A 527 11.23 -96.61 -8.79
N LEU A 528 11.95 -95.53 -8.48
CA LEU A 528 13.39 -95.46 -8.75
C LEU A 528 14.14 -96.41 -7.81
N LEU A 529 14.68 -97.50 -8.36
CA LEU A 529 15.44 -98.52 -7.65
C LEU A 529 16.89 -98.58 -8.13
N GLY A 530 17.80 -98.91 -7.21
CA GLY A 530 19.24 -98.97 -7.47
C GLY A 530 19.79 -97.63 -8.00
N ARG A 531 20.54 -97.69 -9.10
CA ARG A 531 21.22 -96.53 -9.70
C ARG A 531 20.27 -95.49 -10.30
N HIS A 532 19.02 -95.86 -10.57
CA HIS A 532 18.01 -94.94 -11.10
C HIS A 532 17.63 -93.83 -10.11
N ARG A 533 17.86 -94.02 -8.80
CA ARG A 533 17.65 -92.98 -7.77
C ARG A 533 18.52 -91.74 -7.94
N SER A 534 19.65 -91.87 -8.64
CA SER A 534 20.56 -90.77 -8.98
C SER A 534 20.46 -90.30 -10.42
N ALA A 535 19.44 -90.74 -11.18
CA ALA A 535 19.22 -90.27 -12.53
C ALA A 535 18.60 -88.85 -12.51
N ALA A 536 19.16 -87.91 -13.27
CA ALA A 536 18.51 -86.64 -13.50
C ALA A 536 17.19 -86.84 -14.27
N CYS A 537 16.14 -86.08 -13.92
CA CYS A 537 14.79 -86.31 -14.45
C CYS A 537 14.74 -86.34 -15.99
N THR A 538 15.54 -85.52 -16.66
CA THR A 538 15.64 -85.45 -18.13
C THR A 538 16.30 -86.66 -18.80
N GLY A 539 16.98 -87.53 -18.04
CA GLY A 539 17.51 -88.80 -18.55
C GLY A 539 16.40 -89.81 -18.89
N CYS A 540 15.31 -89.79 -18.13
CA CYS A 540 14.11 -90.58 -18.38
C CYS A 540 13.03 -89.78 -19.13
N HIS A 541 12.82 -88.53 -18.73
CA HIS A 541 11.88 -87.59 -19.37
C HIS A 541 12.62 -86.73 -20.39
N LYS A 542 12.93 -87.35 -21.54
CA LYS A 542 13.67 -86.70 -22.64
C LYS A 542 12.91 -85.44 -23.12
N PRO A 543 13.56 -84.26 -23.23
CA PRO A 543 12.91 -83.05 -23.74
C PRO A 543 12.54 -83.18 -25.22
N ALA A 544 11.38 -82.65 -25.59
CA ALA A 544 10.93 -82.49 -26.97
C ALA A 544 11.03 -81.02 -27.40
N VAL A 545 11.58 -80.77 -28.58
CA VAL A 545 11.66 -79.41 -29.17
C VAL A 545 10.42 -79.17 -30.04
N LEU A 546 9.62 -78.19 -29.65
CA LEU A 546 8.39 -77.78 -30.32
C LEU A 546 8.54 -76.31 -30.75
N GLY A 547 9.11 -76.13 -31.94
CA GLY A 547 9.51 -74.81 -32.43
C GLY A 547 10.59 -74.19 -31.55
N SER A 548 10.36 -72.97 -31.05
CA SER A 548 11.27 -72.26 -30.14
C SER A 548 11.18 -72.70 -28.68
N ARG A 549 10.25 -73.60 -28.32
CA ARG A 549 10.07 -74.08 -26.93
C ARG A 549 10.57 -75.52 -26.79
N THR A 550 11.35 -75.76 -25.74
CA THR A 550 11.71 -77.12 -25.30
C THR A 550 10.81 -77.51 -24.14
N LEU A 551 10.01 -78.57 -24.30
CA LEU A 551 9.05 -79.05 -23.31
C LEU A 551 9.38 -80.48 -22.87
N VAL A 552 9.21 -80.77 -21.58
CA VAL A 552 9.49 -82.09 -21.00
C VAL A 552 8.18 -82.75 -20.58
N SER A 553 7.87 -83.93 -21.12
CA SER A 553 6.72 -84.72 -20.66
C SER A 553 7.12 -85.59 -19.48
N PHE A 554 6.60 -85.25 -18.29
CA PHE A 554 6.71 -86.08 -17.09
C PHE A 554 5.73 -87.26 -17.05
N ARG A 555 4.95 -87.48 -18.13
CA ARG A 555 3.98 -88.57 -18.26
C ARG A 555 4.25 -89.41 -19.51
N GLY A 556 4.08 -90.72 -19.40
CA GLY A 556 4.15 -91.66 -20.53
C GLY A 556 5.50 -92.33 -20.77
N THR A 557 6.53 -92.02 -19.97
CA THR A 557 7.81 -92.75 -20.00
C THR A 557 7.59 -94.24 -19.71
N THR A 558 8.21 -95.09 -20.54
CA THR A 558 8.16 -96.55 -20.42
C THR A 558 9.18 -97.07 -19.41
N ASP A 559 8.86 -98.20 -18.79
CA ASP A 559 9.69 -98.98 -17.87
C ASP A 559 10.63 -99.98 -18.57
N GLN A 560 10.47 -100.15 -19.89
CA GLN A 560 11.26 -101.06 -20.70
C GLN A 560 12.73 -100.61 -20.81
N CYS A 561 13.65 -101.46 -20.35
CA CYS A 561 15.09 -101.20 -20.29
C CYS A 561 15.67 -100.64 -21.60
N GLY A 562 15.30 -101.25 -22.74
CA GLY A 562 15.84 -100.90 -24.07
C GLY A 562 15.37 -99.56 -24.65
N ALA A 563 14.36 -98.91 -24.06
CA ALA A 563 13.97 -97.54 -24.45
C ALA A 563 14.92 -96.46 -23.90
N CYS A 564 15.71 -96.82 -22.87
CA CYS A 564 16.70 -95.96 -22.23
C CYS A 564 18.14 -96.44 -22.46
N HIS A 565 18.38 -97.76 -22.53
CA HIS A 565 19.71 -98.37 -22.64
C HIS A 565 19.88 -99.13 -23.96
N ALA A 566 20.96 -98.86 -24.69
CA ALA A 566 21.26 -99.58 -25.93
C ALA A 566 21.73 -101.02 -25.67
N ASP A 567 21.29 -101.97 -26.49
CA ASP A 567 21.77 -103.36 -26.41
C ASP A 567 23.23 -103.48 -26.88
N VAL A 568 24.14 -103.68 -25.94
CA VAL A 568 25.55 -103.94 -26.23
C VAL A 568 25.80 -105.36 -26.75
N HIS A 569 24.83 -106.27 -26.66
CA HIS A 569 24.98 -107.69 -26.98
C HIS A 569 24.61 -108.08 -28.42
N ASP A 570 24.28 -107.13 -29.30
CA ASP A 570 24.10 -107.39 -30.74
C ASP A 570 22.91 -108.31 -31.05
N GLY A 571 21.81 -108.16 -30.31
CA GLY A 571 20.59 -108.97 -30.47
C GLY A 571 20.69 -110.38 -29.87
N GLN A 572 21.84 -110.77 -29.31
CA GLN A 572 22.06 -112.14 -28.79
C GLN A 572 21.03 -112.59 -27.73
N PHE A 573 20.40 -111.66 -27.01
CA PHE A 573 19.47 -111.95 -25.91
C PHE A 573 18.04 -111.43 -26.12
N GLN A 574 17.61 -111.21 -27.37
CA GLN A 574 16.21 -110.91 -27.71
C GLN A 574 15.23 -111.94 -27.11
N GLY A 575 14.13 -111.46 -26.53
CA GLY A 575 13.10 -112.28 -25.91
C GLY A 575 12.21 -113.03 -26.91
N MET A 576 11.56 -114.11 -26.47
CA MET A 576 10.74 -114.99 -27.31
C MET A 576 9.43 -114.35 -27.83
N THR A 577 9.07 -113.16 -27.36
CA THR A 577 7.76 -112.52 -27.61
C THR A 577 7.83 -111.04 -28.01
N GLY A 578 9.00 -110.47 -28.30
CA GLY A 578 9.09 -109.08 -28.76
C GLY A 578 10.49 -108.52 -29.01
N ASN A 579 10.53 -107.33 -29.62
CA ASN A 579 11.73 -106.63 -30.12
C ASN A 579 12.68 -106.07 -29.03
N GLN A 580 12.77 -106.70 -27.85
CA GLN A 580 13.62 -106.23 -26.75
C GLN A 580 14.38 -107.39 -26.08
N PRO A 581 15.61 -107.17 -25.57
CA PRO A 581 16.34 -108.19 -24.82
C PRO A 581 15.77 -108.45 -23.42
N ASP A 582 15.88 -109.69 -22.96
CA ASP A 582 15.63 -110.07 -21.56
C ASP A 582 16.83 -109.64 -20.69
N CYS A 583 16.90 -108.33 -20.39
CA CYS A 583 17.98 -107.77 -19.59
C CYS A 583 17.96 -108.26 -18.13
N VAL A 584 16.77 -108.46 -17.55
CA VAL A 584 16.61 -108.70 -16.10
C VAL A 584 17.06 -110.10 -15.67
N ARG A 585 17.11 -111.07 -16.59
CA ARG A 585 17.72 -112.39 -16.36
C ARG A 585 19.23 -112.35 -16.09
N CYS A 586 19.92 -111.28 -16.51
CA CYS A 586 21.38 -111.17 -16.43
C CYS A 586 21.86 -109.90 -15.70
N HIS A 587 21.06 -108.85 -15.60
CA HIS A 587 21.48 -107.53 -15.10
C HIS A 587 20.47 -106.99 -14.08
N THR A 588 20.95 -106.27 -13.06
CA THR A 588 20.09 -105.67 -12.04
C THR A 588 20.07 -104.15 -12.13
N VAL A 589 19.04 -103.54 -11.56
CA VAL A 589 18.92 -102.07 -11.43
C VAL A 589 20.04 -101.42 -10.59
N THR A 590 20.90 -102.21 -9.95
CA THR A 590 22.10 -101.74 -9.23
C THR A 590 23.39 -101.87 -10.06
N ASN A 591 23.47 -102.85 -10.97
CA ASN A 591 24.70 -103.22 -11.67
C ASN A 591 24.45 -103.94 -13.00
N TRP A 592 25.11 -103.47 -14.06
CA TRP A 592 25.13 -104.14 -15.37
C TRP A 592 26.12 -105.31 -15.46
N ARG A 593 26.96 -105.55 -14.45
CA ARG A 593 27.75 -106.80 -14.38
C ARG A 593 26.82 -107.97 -14.03
N PRO A 594 26.91 -109.12 -14.73
CA PRO A 594 26.06 -110.28 -14.46
C PRO A 594 26.54 -111.09 -13.25
N THR A 595 26.53 -110.48 -12.07
CA THR A 595 26.99 -111.10 -10.81
C THR A 595 26.01 -112.16 -10.27
N GLU A 596 24.77 -112.17 -10.77
CA GLU A 596 23.70 -113.12 -10.41
C GLU A 596 23.49 -114.20 -11.50
N PHE A 597 24.30 -114.19 -12.57
CA PHE A 597 24.25 -115.21 -13.61
C PHE A 597 24.98 -116.49 -13.18
N ASP A 598 24.22 -117.41 -12.62
CA ASP A 598 24.69 -118.76 -12.24
C ASP A 598 24.65 -119.70 -13.46
N HIS A 599 25.82 -120.21 -13.87
CA HIS A 599 25.95 -121.13 -15.01
C HIS A 599 25.24 -122.47 -14.82
N LYS A 600 25.04 -122.92 -13.57
CA LYS A 600 24.32 -124.17 -13.22
C LYS A 600 22.80 -123.99 -13.26
N LYS A 601 22.29 -122.77 -13.04
CA LYS A 601 20.85 -122.45 -13.05
C LYS A 601 20.36 -121.88 -14.39
N HIS A 602 21.15 -121.02 -15.02
CA HIS A 602 20.69 -120.16 -16.12
C HIS A 602 21.26 -120.56 -17.49
N SER A 603 22.13 -121.59 -17.55
CA SER A 603 22.77 -122.10 -18.77
C SER A 603 22.70 -123.64 -18.84
N THR A 604 22.99 -124.22 -20.01
CA THR A 604 23.12 -125.67 -20.20
C THR A 604 24.56 -126.19 -20.11
N PHE A 605 25.49 -125.40 -19.56
CA PHE A 605 26.89 -125.78 -19.35
C PHE A 605 27.37 -125.33 -17.97
N SER A 606 27.43 -126.27 -17.02
CA SER A 606 27.77 -125.97 -15.63
C SER A 606 29.28 -125.78 -15.46
N LEU A 607 29.71 -124.58 -15.11
CA LEU A 607 31.08 -124.33 -14.64
C LEU A 607 31.21 -124.89 -13.22
N ALA A 608 31.95 -125.99 -13.06
CA ALA A 608 32.19 -126.67 -11.78
C ALA A 608 33.70 -126.90 -11.56
N GLY A 609 34.11 -126.94 -10.28
CA GLY A 609 35.50 -127.09 -9.89
C GLY A 609 36.36 -125.91 -10.37
N ALA A 610 37.50 -126.20 -11.01
CA ALA A 610 38.44 -125.17 -11.50
C ALA A 610 37.76 -124.11 -12.41
N HIS A 611 36.71 -124.49 -13.14
CA HIS A 611 35.99 -123.60 -14.06
C HIS A 611 35.17 -122.51 -13.35
N GLU A 612 34.81 -122.68 -12.08
CA GLU A 612 34.01 -121.70 -11.31
C GLU A 612 34.66 -120.33 -11.19
N ARG A 613 36.00 -120.27 -11.29
CA ARG A 613 36.81 -119.05 -11.12
C ARG A 613 37.37 -118.51 -12.45
N VAL A 614 37.04 -119.14 -13.58
CA VAL A 614 37.55 -118.75 -14.90
C VAL A 614 36.85 -117.48 -15.39
N PRO A 615 37.57 -116.40 -15.73
CA PRO A 615 36.95 -115.18 -16.24
C PRO A 615 36.24 -115.42 -17.57
N CYS A 616 35.00 -114.93 -17.72
CA CYS A 616 34.12 -115.26 -18.86
C CYS A 616 34.74 -115.05 -20.26
N ARG A 617 35.70 -114.12 -20.38
CA ARG A 617 36.48 -113.85 -21.60
C ARG A 617 37.37 -114.99 -22.09
N MET A 618 37.65 -115.99 -21.23
CA MET A 618 38.46 -117.17 -21.58
C MET A 618 37.64 -118.19 -22.36
N CYS A 619 36.31 -118.17 -22.21
CA CYS A 619 35.38 -119.04 -22.93
C CYS A 619 34.66 -118.28 -24.06
N HIS A 620 34.16 -117.08 -23.77
CA HIS A 620 33.39 -116.27 -24.72
C HIS A 620 34.29 -115.37 -25.56
N ALA A 621 34.44 -115.74 -26.83
CA ALA A 621 35.25 -115.02 -27.80
C ALA A 621 34.71 -113.61 -28.11
N ARG A 622 35.58 -112.74 -28.64
CA ARG A 622 35.21 -111.42 -29.15
C ARG A 622 34.99 -111.48 -30.67
N ARG A 623 33.90 -110.89 -31.15
CA ARG A 623 33.57 -110.71 -32.58
C ARG A 623 33.48 -109.22 -32.91
N SER A 624 34.12 -108.80 -33.99
CA SER A 624 33.88 -107.48 -34.57
C SER A 624 32.58 -107.48 -35.38
N VAL A 625 31.77 -106.45 -35.25
CA VAL A 625 30.49 -106.27 -35.94
C VAL A 625 30.48 -104.94 -36.71
N ALA A 626 29.44 -104.71 -37.52
CA ALA A 626 29.33 -103.53 -38.35
C ALA A 626 29.50 -102.23 -37.54
N GLY A 627 30.15 -101.22 -38.13
CA GLY A 627 30.50 -99.97 -37.44
C GLY A 627 31.73 -100.05 -36.52
N GLY A 628 32.58 -101.07 -36.66
CA GLY A 628 33.86 -101.17 -35.91
C GLY A 628 33.72 -101.56 -34.43
N ARG A 629 32.51 -101.91 -34.00
CA ARG A 629 32.20 -102.29 -32.62
C ARG A 629 32.65 -103.74 -32.35
N THR A 630 33.21 -104.00 -31.18
CA THR A 630 33.53 -105.38 -30.74
C THR A 630 32.52 -105.85 -29.70
N VAL A 631 31.99 -107.06 -29.86
CA VAL A 631 31.04 -107.68 -28.93
C VAL A 631 31.57 -109.01 -28.42
N ILE A 632 31.16 -109.40 -27.22
CA ILE A 632 31.44 -110.74 -26.68
C ILE A 632 30.33 -111.67 -27.17
N VAL A 633 30.71 -112.81 -27.74
CA VAL A 633 29.80 -113.84 -28.25
C VAL A 633 29.59 -114.90 -27.17
N TYR A 634 28.37 -114.95 -26.64
CA TYR A 634 27.97 -115.87 -25.57
C TYR A 634 27.24 -117.11 -26.14
N LYS A 635 26.39 -116.92 -27.16
CA LYS A 635 25.73 -118.02 -27.89
C LYS A 635 26.73 -118.72 -28.80
N GLY A 636 26.65 -120.05 -28.90
CA GLY A 636 27.56 -120.85 -29.73
C GLY A 636 28.97 -121.02 -29.18
N THR A 637 29.19 -120.72 -27.89
CA THR A 637 30.48 -120.97 -27.22
C THR A 637 30.83 -122.46 -27.27
N PRO A 638 32.07 -122.85 -27.62
CA PRO A 638 32.52 -124.24 -27.63
C PRO A 638 32.32 -124.96 -26.29
N ARG A 639 32.22 -126.29 -26.32
CA ARG A 639 31.82 -127.12 -25.16
C ARG A 639 32.67 -128.37 -24.96
N GLN A 640 33.43 -128.79 -25.95
CA GLN A 640 34.32 -129.95 -25.85
C GLN A 640 35.65 -129.50 -25.26
N CYS A 641 36.27 -130.31 -24.40
CA CYS A 641 37.51 -129.96 -23.71
C CYS A 641 38.62 -129.55 -24.71
N GLN A 642 38.73 -130.29 -25.81
CA GLN A 642 39.67 -130.07 -26.93
C GLN A 642 39.46 -128.76 -27.73
N GLU A 643 38.30 -128.10 -27.60
CA GLU A 643 38.03 -126.81 -28.24
C GLU A 643 38.53 -125.62 -27.39
N CYS A 644 38.70 -125.82 -26.08
CA CYS A 644 39.06 -124.79 -25.10
C CYS A 644 40.44 -124.97 -24.47
N HIS A 645 40.97 -126.21 -24.45
CA HIS A 645 42.29 -126.55 -23.90
C HIS A 645 43.16 -127.16 -25.01
N ARG A 646 44.38 -126.67 -25.12
CA ARG A 646 45.44 -127.10 -26.04
C ARG A 646 46.75 -127.21 -25.27
#